data_AF-A0A3M6U3D6-F1
#
_entry.id   AF-A0A3M6U3D6-F1
#
_cell.length_a   1.000
_cell.length_b   1.000
_cell.length_c   1.000
_cell.angle_alpha   90.00
_cell.angle_beta   90.00
_cell.angle_gamma   90.00
#
_symmetry.space_group_name_H-M   'P 1'
#
loop_
_entity.id
_entity.type
_entity.pdbx_description
1 polymer ?
#
loop_
_entity_poly.entity_id
_entity_poly.type
_entity_poly.pdbx_seq_one_letter_code
_entity_poly.pdbx_strand_id
1 'polypeptide(L)'
;MLDETVNFCKTNPGSNLRDIRFVVFNQDQALTAAFKQEMDKLQPKQTSLPAFTTFTRGIRSFFGWKKTVGTLGVSIEVLQGDLCRETTDAIVNITSKDLNMDSAGKLSETVKQLAGPQVETELKQFGQQSGGTALITSSGNLPTQKIIHLIPDTNNKDHLQQCVERCLRLAETHSLGSISIPAVGTGAFHVSAVDSASLIFKALTNFSGSFRSVRKVRIVIFESPMLSAFQQEHQRHSFSPQVGVAQRITLTSPFSIEVINGDLTQENSTDAIMNINSTDMNMNNAGDLSKAIARQSGPLVQQECNQLGKQPPGTAIMTSGGNLQVPHIIHIIPGSSDKQHLQQCLEEGLRVADANNFQAISIPCVGAGGYGLTGADSAQLTFKALNAFSARCKNIQKVRVLVFQASMMQEFLQEQKKQLVQGIEEDSDSENAVARQTRRRGRRQAPGQSDEHSVRIFVIGKDKASVGKAVESLKKGFSDACTMEKVETDVVSQLFDKQKDILRKKAKDRDVKLEIEDDVDRIVVRGGPTEVSGIVGEIWKEINERTKKKQEEEQAKLVSKNIEWSYEIQGIQMAFAPKANARIELAHSKDEHTVQVSLRGDKFVIDLKRNSGRGQTSGEQITLKRKVKGADEGIALPKHWTPMPSHDSTVHKVPLHPSSPEYQDVVRKFQATAGALNIQRIERVQNPHLYQSYMVRKQKMDKDAGGNSERQLFHGTDAKNINHINTHGFDRNFCGSRGTAYGRGVYFARDAQYSVACAGGGGGRQMYFAKVLVGQYCVGDPSMIVPPPKNPSKPEILYDSVVDNQSNPSIFVVFFDNQCYPEYLITF
;
A
#
# COMPACT_ATOMS: atom_id res chain seq x y z
N MET A 1 -34.87 22.75 -7.48
CA MET A 1 -34.60 21.75 -6.42
C MET A 1 -34.63 22.41 -5.04
N LEU A 2 -33.76 23.41 -4.78
CA LEU A 2 -33.78 24.20 -3.54
C LEU A 2 -35.14 24.84 -3.23
N ASP A 3 -35.79 25.49 -4.21
CA ASP A 3 -37.11 26.11 -4.00
C ASP A 3 -38.20 25.12 -3.61
N GLU A 4 -38.20 23.93 -4.22
CA GLU A 4 -39.17 22.87 -3.91
C GLU A 4 -38.97 22.32 -2.50
N THR A 5 -37.71 22.21 -2.07
CA THR A 5 -37.35 21.84 -0.70
C THR A 5 -37.81 22.90 0.31
N VAL A 6 -37.60 24.18 0.01
CA VAL A 6 -38.10 25.29 0.83
C VAL A 6 -39.64 25.27 0.88
N ASN A 7 -40.30 25.00 -0.24
CA ASN A 7 -41.75 24.91 -0.32
C ASN A 7 -42.31 23.74 0.50
N PHE A 8 -41.68 22.56 0.41
CA PHE A 8 -42.00 21.39 1.23
C PHE A 8 -41.87 21.69 2.72
N CYS A 9 -40.78 22.32 3.16
CA CYS A 9 -40.59 22.71 4.56
C CYS A 9 -41.65 23.71 5.06
N LYS A 10 -42.08 24.65 4.20
CA LYS A 10 -43.12 25.63 4.53
C LYS A 10 -44.52 24.99 4.63
N THR A 11 -44.82 24.05 3.73
CA THR A 11 -46.13 23.36 3.69
C THR A 11 -46.25 22.23 4.71
N ASN A 12 -45.15 21.73 5.27
CA ASN A 12 -45.13 20.61 6.22
C ASN A 12 -44.39 20.95 7.54
N PRO A 13 -44.88 21.92 8.33
CA PRO A 13 -44.19 22.40 9.55
C PRO A 13 -44.11 21.36 10.68
N GLY A 14 -44.97 20.33 10.65
CA GLY A 14 -44.95 19.21 11.59
C GLY A 14 -43.98 18.08 11.23
N SER A 15 -43.20 18.21 10.16
CA SER A 15 -42.25 17.18 9.73
C SER A 15 -41.11 17.00 10.74
N ASN A 16 -40.72 15.74 10.96
CA ASN A 16 -39.54 15.38 11.75
C ASN A 16 -38.22 15.58 10.96
N LEU A 17 -38.31 15.95 9.69
CA LEU A 17 -37.16 16.23 8.84
C LEU A 17 -36.51 17.57 9.27
N ARG A 18 -35.33 17.50 9.87
CA ARG A 18 -34.58 18.67 10.38
C ARG A 18 -33.39 19.09 9.51
N ASP A 19 -32.91 18.21 8.66
CA ASP A 19 -31.70 18.41 7.84
C ASP A 19 -31.94 17.83 6.44
N ILE A 20 -31.66 18.61 5.41
CA ILE A 20 -31.81 18.22 4.00
C ILE A 20 -30.50 18.56 3.30
N ARG A 21 -29.79 17.53 2.84
CA ARG A 21 -28.46 17.66 2.24
C ARG A 21 -28.52 17.41 0.75
N PHE A 22 -28.05 18.38 -0.02
CA PHE A 22 -27.78 18.20 -1.44
C PHE A 22 -26.37 17.65 -1.60
N VAL A 23 -26.26 16.37 -1.97
CA VAL A 23 -24.98 15.72 -2.23
C VAL A 23 -24.69 15.84 -3.72
N VAL A 24 -23.69 16.64 -4.07
CA VAL A 24 -23.23 16.83 -5.45
C VAL A 24 -21.87 16.16 -5.65
N PHE A 25 -21.61 15.66 -6.86
CA PHE A 25 -20.35 14.99 -7.20
C PHE A 25 -19.21 16.01 -7.22
N ASN A 26 -18.21 15.81 -6.36
CA ASN A 26 -17.18 16.83 -6.05
C ASN A 26 -16.17 17.11 -7.18
N GLN A 27 -16.13 16.28 -8.24
CA GLN A 27 -15.32 16.55 -9.42
C GLN A 27 -16.02 17.46 -10.44
N ASP A 28 -17.34 17.66 -10.31
CA ASP A 28 -18.09 18.62 -11.12
C ASP A 28 -18.09 19.99 -10.44
N GLN A 29 -17.06 20.78 -10.75
CA GLN A 29 -16.87 22.12 -10.20
C GLN A 29 -17.99 23.08 -10.62
N ALA A 30 -18.59 22.89 -11.81
CA ALA A 30 -19.66 23.74 -12.31
C ALA A 30 -20.96 23.51 -11.55
N LEU A 31 -21.32 22.24 -11.30
CA LEU A 31 -22.49 21.88 -10.50
C LEU A 31 -22.35 22.33 -9.04
N THR A 32 -21.15 22.16 -8.47
CA THR A 32 -20.83 22.59 -7.11
C THR A 32 -20.94 24.13 -6.97
N ALA A 33 -20.45 24.88 -7.95
CA ALA A 33 -20.55 26.33 -7.96
C ALA A 33 -22.01 26.81 -8.09
N ALA A 34 -22.81 26.18 -8.96
CA ALA A 34 -24.22 26.51 -9.15
C ALA A 34 -25.06 26.32 -7.88
N PHE A 35 -24.89 25.18 -7.17
CA PHE A 35 -25.57 24.94 -5.90
C PHE A 35 -25.15 25.93 -4.82
N LYS A 36 -23.87 26.28 -4.76
CA LYS A 36 -23.34 27.26 -3.80
C LYS A 36 -23.94 28.65 -4.04
N GLN A 37 -24.00 29.08 -5.30
CA GLN A 37 -24.58 30.37 -5.69
C GLN A 37 -26.07 30.46 -5.34
N GLU A 38 -26.85 29.40 -5.58
CA GLU A 38 -28.29 29.40 -5.23
C GLU A 38 -28.51 29.36 -3.71
N MET A 39 -27.66 28.67 -2.95
CA MET A 39 -27.73 28.71 -1.48
C MET A 39 -27.42 30.10 -0.91
N ASP A 40 -26.47 30.83 -1.51
CA ASP A 40 -26.08 32.17 -1.05
C ASP A 40 -27.21 33.19 -1.27
N LYS A 41 -28.04 33.02 -2.30
CA LYS A 41 -29.23 33.86 -2.56
C LYS A 41 -30.33 33.70 -1.50
N LEU A 42 -30.35 32.59 -0.77
CA LEU A 42 -31.35 32.29 0.25
C LEU A 42 -31.00 32.88 1.63
N GLN A 43 -29.85 33.55 1.79
CA GLN A 43 -29.48 34.22 3.04
C GLN A 43 -30.12 35.63 3.16
N PRO A 44 -30.78 35.97 4.29
CA PRO A 44 -31.48 37.25 4.45
C PRO A 44 -30.51 38.44 4.60
N LYS A 45 -30.75 39.53 3.85
CA LYS A 45 -30.02 40.82 3.94
C LYS A 45 -30.50 41.62 5.16
N GLN A 46 -29.59 42.02 6.07
CA GLN A 46 -29.88 42.84 7.26
C GLN A 46 -29.76 44.35 6.98
N THR A 47 -30.76 45.13 7.43
CA THR A 47 -30.76 46.60 7.57
C THR A 47 -30.95 47.01 9.05
N SER A 48 -30.49 48.22 9.40
CA SER A 48 -30.05 48.71 10.73
C SER A 48 -31.08 49.38 11.67
N LEU A 49 -30.99 49.05 12.99
CA LEU A 49 -31.20 49.80 14.28
C LEU A 49 -32.53 50.56 14.59
N PRO A 50 -32.92 50.90 15.88
CA PRO A 50 -32.43 50.52 17.24
C PRO A 50 -33.50 50.15 18.33
N ALA A 51 -33.00 49.54 19.43
CA ALA A 51 -33.43 49.55 20.86
C ALA A 51 -34.90 49.29 21.30
N PHE A 52 -35.21 48.11 21.86
CA PHE A 52 -35.29 47.83 23.31
C PHE A 52 -35.70 46.36 23.58
N THR A 53 -35.02 45.74 24.54
CA THR A 53 -35.39 44.54 25.31
C THR A 53 -35.69 43.21 24.60
N THR A 54 -34.69 42.33 24.73
CA THR A 54 -34.71 40.92 25.20
C THR A 54 -34.12 39.91 24.20
N PHE A 55 -33.16 39.12 24.70
CA PHE A 55 -32.52 37.94 24.09
C PHE A 55 -31.84 38.11 22.72
N THR A 56 -30.50 38.18 22.72
CA THR A 56 -29.61 37.36 21.87
C THR A 56 -28.15 37.71 22.17
N ARG A 57 -27.34 36.69 22.45
CA ARG A 57 -25.89 36.77 22.65
C ARG A 57 -25.23 36.44 21.31
N GLY A 58 -24.92 37.45 20.50
CA GLY A 58 -24.20 37.33 19.22
C GLY A 58 -22.68 37.37 19.42
N ILE A 59 -21.95 36.33 19.00
CA ILE A 59 -21.20 36.24 17.72
C ILE A 59 -19.90 37.06 17.72
N ARG A 60 -18.79 36.37 18.02
CA ARG A 60 -17.49 36.58 17.38
C ARG A 60 -17.14 35.31 16.61
N SER A 61 -16.55 35.49 15.44
CA SER A 61 -16.18 34.49 14.43
C SER A 61 -15.67 33.16 15.00
N PHE A 62 -16.36 32.06 14.69
CA PHE A 62 -15.89 30.70 14.87
C PHE A 62 -16.03 29.95 13.53
N PHE A 63 -14.99 30.00 12.69
CA PHE A 63 -14.75 28.94 11.72
C PHE A 63 -13.79 27.95 12.36
N GLY A 64 -14.36 27.04 13.14
CA GLY A 64 -13.68 25.88 13.69
C GLY A 64 -14.69 24.74 13.73
N TRP A 65 -14.47 23.71 12.92
CA TRP A 65 -15.22 22.46 13.02
C TRP A 65 -15.04 21.89 14.43
N LYS A 66 -16.10 21.93 15.24
CA LYS A 66 -16.20 21.15 16.47
C LYS A 66 -16.97 19.88 16.18
N LYS A 67 -16.30 18.73 16.25
CA LYS A 67 -16.94 17.43 16.46
C LYS A 67 -16.22 16.76 17.63
N THR A 68 -16.90 16.72 18.77
CA THR A 68 -16.44 16.03 19.98
C THR A 68 -16.86 14.57 19.87
N VAL A 69 -15.90 13.64 19.90
CA VAL A 69 -16.16 12.20 20.09
C VAL A 69 -15.31 11.78 21.29
N GLY A 70 -15.99 11.49 22.41
CA GLY A 70 -15.36 11.05 23.65
C GLY A 70 -15.39 9.54 23.77
N THR A 71 -14.22 8.90 23.67
CA THR A 71 -14.00 7.50 24.06
C THR A 71 -12.79 7.32 25.00
N LEU A 72 -12.15 8.41 25.45
CA LEU A 72 -10.90 8.36 26.25
C LEU A 72 -10.91 9.20 27.54
N GLY A 73 -12.01 9.89 27.86
CA GLY A 73 -11.97 10.96 28.88
C GLY A 73 -11.06 12.16 28.50
N VAL A 74 -10.39 12.08 27.35
CA VAL A 74 -9.47 13.06 26.78
C VAL A 74 -9.96 13.44 25.38
N SER A 75 -10.12 14.75 25.13
CA SER A 75 -10.50 15.32 23.85
C SER A 75 -9.27 15.46 22.96
N ILE A 76 -9.26 14.79 21.80
CA ILE A 76 -8.20 14.95 20.79
C ILE A 76 -8.69 15.88 19.68
N GLU A 77 -7.92 16.92 19.36
CA GLU A 77 -8.22 17.90 18.31
C GLU A 77 -7.07 17.92 17.29
N VAL A 78 -7.37 17.90 15.99
CA VAL A 78 -6.40 18.17 14.91
C VAL A 78 -6.77 19.48 14.25
N LEU A 79 -5.86 20.45 14.25
CA LEU A 79 -6.10 21.75 13.62
C LEU A 79 -4.86 22.32 12.94
N GLN A 80 -5.10 23.20 11.98
CA GLN A 80 -4.06 24.02 11.39
C GLN A 80 -3.78 25.22 12.29
N GLY A 81 -2.52 25.46 12.62
CA GLY A 81 -2.16 26.56 13.53
C GLY A 81 -0.67 26.70 13.78
N ASP A 82 -0.32 27.73 14.53
CA ASP A 82 1.04 27.99 15.01
C ASP A 82 1.15 27.56 16.47
N LEU A 83 2.04 26.60 16.74
CA LEU A 83 2.24 26.04 18.07
C LEU A 83 2.63 27.12 19.10
N CYS A 84 3.35 28.17 18.68
CA CYS A 84 3.80 29.23 19.58
C CYS A 84 2.66 30.16 20.04
N ARG A 85 1.47 30.04 19.44
CA ARG A 85 0.27 30.81 19.79
C ARG A 85 -0.76 30.00 20.58
N GLU A 86 -0.45 28.74 20.87
CA GLU A 86 -1.34 27.85 21.61
C GLU A 86 -1.44 28.23 23.09
N THR A 87 -2.63 28.03 23.64
CA THR A 87 -2.98 28.37 25.04
C THR A 87 -3.27 27.12 25.88
N THR A 88 -2.79 25.95 25.46
CA THR A 88 -2.83 24.74 26.30
C THR A 88 -1.86 24.87 27.46
N ASP A 89 -1.98 24.01 28.47
CA ASP A 89 -1.12 24.09 29.66
C ASP A 89 0.34 23.79 29.34
N ALA A 90 0.59 22.90 28.38
CA ALA A 90 1.91 22.70 27.78
C ALA A 90 1.88 22.70 26.25
N ILE A 91 3.01 23.08 25.65
CA ILE A 91 3.33 22.81 24.24
C ILE A 91 4.55 21.87 24.17
N VAL A 92 4.63 21.06 23.11
CA VAL A 92 5.78 20.19 22.86
C VAL A 92 6.72 20.85 21.87
N ASN A 93 7.90 21.26 22.34
CA ASN A 93 9.02 21.67 21.50
C ASN A 93 9.90 20.48 21.15
N ILE A 94 10.56 20.49 19.98
CA ILE A 94 11.51 19.45 19.56
C ILE A 94 12.92 20.02 19.63
N THR A 95 13.79 19.45 20.45
CA THR A 95 15.16 19.94 20.67
C THR A 95 16.22 18.85 20.43
N SER A 96 17.49 19.22 20.28
CA SER A 96 18.62 18.28 20.14
C SER A 96 19.19 17.83 21.48
N LYS A 97 20.07 16.80 21.46
CA LYS A 97 20.70 16.20 22.66
C LYS A 97 21.54 17.19 23.49
N ASP A 98 22.08 18.20 22.83
CA ASP A 98 22.83 19.31 23.45
C ASP A 98 21.91 20.43 24.00
N LEU A 99 20.59 20.28 23.87
CA LEU A 99 19.56 21.25 24.26
C LEU A 99 19.72 22.63 23.60
N ASN A 100 20.49 22.70 22.50
CA ASN A 100 20.67 23.93 21.76
C ASN A 100 19.48 24.19 20.85
N MET A 101 18.68 25.20 21.19
CA MET A 101 17.46 25.53 20.46
C MET A 101 17.74 26.16 19.08
N ASP A 102 18.95 26.71 18.84
CA ASP A 102 19.32 27.29 17.54
C ASP A 102 19.62 26.23 16.48
N SER A 103 20.21 25.09 16.89
CA SER A 103 20.61 24.01 15.99
C SER A 103 19.59 22.89 15.88
N ALA A 104 18.59 22.86 16.77
CA ALA A 104 17.57 21.80 16.83
C ALA A 104 16.50 21.87 15.73
N GLY A 105 16.40 23.01 15.03
CA GLY A 105 15.48 23.22 13.91
C GLY A 105 14.51 24.38 14.12
N LYS A 106 13.82 24.74 13.04
CA LYS A 106 13.04 25.98 12.92
C LYS A 106 11.96 26.18 14.00
N LEU A 107 11.32 25.10 14.45
CA LEU A 107 10.34 25.17 15.54
C LEU A 107 11.00 25.57 16.86
N SER A 108 12.13 24.95 17.21
CA SER A 108 12.85 25.24 18.46
C SER A 108 13.44 26.65 18.47
N GLU A 109 13.98 27.07 17.31
CA GLU A 109 14.46 28.44 17.12
C GLU A 109 13.34 29.48 17.33
N THR A 110 12.15 29.22 16.76
CA THR A 110 10.99 30.10 16.91
C THR A 110 10.49 30.13 18.36
N VAL A 111 10.43 28.97 19.03
CA VAL A 111 10.07 28.88 20.46
C VAL A 111 11.06 29.67 21.31
N LYS A 112 12.37 29.59 21.04
CA LYS A 112 13.40 30.37 21.75
C LYS A 112 13.16 31.87 21.61
N GLN A 113 12.97 32.35 20.38
CA GLN A 113 12.78 33.77 20.10
C GLN A 113 11.55 34.33 20.82
N LEU A 114 10.46 33.56 20.87
CA LEU A 114 9.19 34.00 21.44
C LEU A 114 9.09 33.78 22.96
N ALA A 115 9.70 32.73 23.51
CA ALA A 115 9.69 32.47 24.95
C ALA A 115 10.66 33.38 25.73
N GLY A 116 11.72 33.88 25.07
CA GLY A 116 12.74 34.72 25.69
C GLY A 116 13.83 33.92 26.43
N PRO A 117 14.84 34.61 27.00
CA PRO A 117 16.10 34.00 27.46
C PRO A 117 15.96 33.09 28.70
N GLN A 118 14.80 33.12 29.37
CA GLN A 118 14.54 32.34 30.58
C GLN A 118 14.55 30.83 30.31
N VAL A 119 13.94 30.40 29.19
CA VAL A 119 13.85 28.99 28.80
C VAL A 119 15.23 28.40 28.48
N GLU A 120 16.08 29.15 27.79
CA GLU A 120 17.46 28.72 27.53
C GLU A 120 18.30 28.61 28.80
N THR A 121 18.06 29.51 29.76
CA THR A 121 18.76 29.49 31.05
C THR A 121 18.39 28.22 31.83
N GLU A 122 17.12 27.84 31.83
CA GLU A 122 16.65 26.58 32.42
C GLU A 122 17.21 25.35 31.69
N LEU A 123 17.20 25.33 30.36
CA LEU A 123 17.78 24.23 29.58
C LEU A 123 19.28 24.02 29.85
N LYS A 124 20.04 25.10 30.02
CA LYS A 124 21.47 25.03 30.37
C LYS A 124 21.73 24.35 31.71
N GLN A 125 20.78 24.42 32.66
CA GLN A 125 20.92 23.75 33.96
C GLN A 125 20.77 22.23 33.88
N PHE A 126 20.02 21.72 32.89
CA PHE A 126 19.84 20.27 32.69
C PHE A 126 21.06 19.60 32.06
N GLY A 127 21.91 20.35 31.35
CA GLY A 127 23.08 19.79 30.65
C GLY A 127 22.70 18.83 29.51
N GLN A 128 23.70 18.18 28.93
CA GLN A 128 23.50 17.28 27.79
C GLN A 128 22.59 16.09 28.14
N GLN A 129 21.65 15.80 27.25
CA GLN A 129 20.66 14.73 27.44
C GLN A 129 20.88 13.56 26.48
N SER A 130 20.38 12.40 26.88
CA SER A 130 20.32 11.23 26.01
C SER A 130 19.16 11.35 25.02
N GLY A 131 19.33 10.80 23.81
CA GLY A 131 18.24 10.70 22.84
C GLY A 131 17.12 9.81 23.36
N GLY A 132 15.88 10.13 22.99
CA GLY A 132 14.70 9.41 23.46
C GLY A 132 14.06 10.00 24.72
N THR A 133 14.50 11.15 25.23
CA THR A 133 14.06 11.73 26.50
C THR A 133 13.12 12.93 26.31
N ALA A 134 12.53 13.42 27.41
CA ALA A 134 11.73 14.63 27.43
C ALA A 134 11.99 15.42 28.73
N LEU A 135 12.10 16.75 28.62
CA LEU A 135 12.29 17.67 29.75
C LEU A 135 11.15 18.69 29.79
N ILE A 136 10.95 19.35 30.93
CA ILE A 136 9.95 20.42 31.08
C ILE A 136 10.58 21.66 31.70
N THR A 137 10.22 22.81 31.14
CA THR A 137 10.69 24.15 31.56
C THR A 137 9.49 25.09 31.75
N SER A 138 9.75 26.28 32.29
CA SER A 138 8.80 27.39 32.21
C SER A 138 8.57 27.83 30.75
N SER A 139 7.47 28.52 30.49
CA SER A 139 7.11 28.98 29.14
C SER A 139 7.71 30.33 28.74
N GLY A 140 8.39 31.01 29.66
CA GLY A 140 8.83 32.39 29.48
C GLY A 140 7.65 33.30 29.07
N ASN A 141 7.77 33.95 27.92
CA ASN A 141 6.76 34.86 27.37
C ASN A 141 5.66 34.17 26.52
N LEU A 142 5.69 32.84 26.36
CA LEU A 142 4.67 32.15 25.56
C LEU A 142 3.32 32.08 26.29
N PRO A 143 2.19 32.01 25.56
CA PRO A 143 0.84 31.95 26.16
C PRO A 143 0.52 30.66 26.93
N THR A 144 1.31 29.60 26.73
CA THR A 144 1.25 28.32 27.46
C THR A 144 1.84 28.46 28.86
N GLN A 145 1.58 27.52 29.77
CA GLN A 145 2.16 27.55 31.12
C GLN A 145 3.54 26.88 31.18
N LYS A 146 3.74 25.85 30.35
CA LYS A 146 4.97 25.04 30.31
C LYS A 146 5.38 24.71 28.87
N ILE A 147 6.67 24.41 28.69
CA ILE A 147 7.21 23.84 27.46
C ILE A 147 7.78 22.47 27.80
N ILE A 148 7.34 21.45 27.07
CA ILE A 148 7.91 20.10 27.13
C ILE A 148 8.86 19.95 25.94
N HIS A 149 10.14 19.77 26.22
CA HIS A 149 11.20 19.61 25.23
C HIS A 149 11.41 18.12 24.93
N LEU A 150 10.93 17.69 23.76
CA LEU A 150 11.12 16.37 23.19
C LEU A 150 12.53 16.27 22.59
N ILE A 151 13.31 15.28 23.04
CA ILE A 151 14.70 15.07 22.60
C ILE A 151 14.75 13.74 21.83
N PRO A 152 14.67 13.76 20.48
CA PRO A 152 14.63 12.57 19.65
C PRO A 152 16.01 11.88 19.59
N ASP A 153 16.00 10.56 19.35
CA ASP A 153 17.24 9.83 19.07
C ASP A 153 17.52 9.78 17.56
N THR A 154 18.61 10.41 17.14
CA THR A 154 19.02 10.53 15.74
C THR A 154 19.40 9.20 15.09
N ASN A 155 19.69 8.17 15.89
CA ASN A 155 20.17 6.88 15.40
C ASN A 155 19.05 5.84 15.26
N ASN A 156 17.84 6.13 15.74
CA ASN A 156 16.72 5.20 15.68
C ASN A 156 15.39 5.94 15.51
N LYS A 157 14.83 5.89 14.29
CA LYS A 157 13.55 6.53 13.95
C LYS A 157 12.36 5.93 14.71
N ASP A 158 12.47 4.69 15.20
CA ASP A 158 11.40 4.00 15.94
C ASP A 158 11.19 4.55 17.36
N HIS A 159 12.11 5.36 17.87
CA HIS A 159 12.03 5.95 19.22
C HIS A 159 11.19 7.25 19.29
N LEU A 160 10.82 7.86 18.17
CA LEU A 160 10.01 9.09 18.16
C LEU A 160 8.64 8.88 18.82
N GLN A 161 8.03 7.71 18.65
CA GLN A 161 6.77 7.35 19.29
C GLN A 161 6.90 7.36 20.82
N GLN A 162 7.95 6.73 21.34
CA GLN A 162 8.23 6.68 22.78
C GLN A 162 8.54 8.07 23.35
N CYS A 163 9.14 8.96 22.55
CA CYS A 163 9.37 10.35 22.95
C CYS A 163 8.05 11.10 23.16
N VAL A 164 7.08 10.89 22.27
CA VAL A 164 5.71 11.45 22.42
C VAL A 164 5.04 10.87 23.67
N GLU A 165 5.13 9.55 23.90
CA GLU A 165 4.61 8.91 25.12
C GLU A 165 5.25 9.48 26.41
N ARG A 166 6.55 9.79 26.39
CA ARG A 166 7.26 10.44 27.50
C ARG A 166 6.79 11.88 27.72
N CYS A 167 6.49 12.63 26.65
CA CYS A 167 5.91 13.97 26.77
C CYS A 167 4.53 13.92 27.45
N LEU A 168 3.69 12.95 27.06
CA LEU A 168 2.38 12.73 27.70
C LEU A 168 2.54 12.36 29.18
N ARG A 169 3.50 11.47 29.50
CA ARG A 169 3.81 11.11 30.88
C ARG A 169 4.28 12.29 31.72
N LEU A 170 5.11 13.18 31.15
CA LEU A 170 5.60 14.36 31.85
C LEU A 170 4.47 15.36 32.12
N ALA A 171 3.56 15.54 31.16
CA ALA A 171 2.35 16.33 31.38
C ALA A 171 1.48 15.78 32.52
N GLU A 172 1.34 14.45 32.61
CA GLU A 172 0.62 13.79 33.70
C GLU A 172 1.31 13.95 35.06
N THR A 173 2.63 13.74 35.13
CA THR A 173 3.42 13.92 36.37
C THR A 173 3.28 15.34 36.92
N HIS A 174 3.17 16.33 36.03
CA HIS A 174 2.96 17.73 36.39
C HIS A 174 1.47 18.13 36.53
N SER A 175 0.55 17.17 36.47
CA SER A 175 -0.90 17.37 36.62
C SER A 175 -1.50 18.40 35.65
N LEU A 176 -0.99 18.44 34.41
CA LEU A 176 -1.46 19.39 33.39
C LEU A 176 -2.81 18.93 32.80
N GLY A 177 -3.71 19.87 32.51
CA GLY A 177 -5.03 19.58 31.93
C GLY A 177 -5.04 19.46 30.41
N SER A 178 -4.05 20.04 29.73
CA SER A 178 -3.99 20.08 28.27
C SER A 178 -2.59 20.19 27.68
N ILE A 179 -2.37 19.57 26.52
CA ILE A 179 -1.08 19.56 25.82
C ILE A 179 -1.25 19.76 24.31
N SER A 180 -0.40 20.60 23.70
CA SER A 180 -0.32 20.77 22.24
C SER A 180 0.94 20.14 21.66
N ILE A 181 0.78 19.33 20.61
CA ILE A 181 1.82 18.52 19.98
C ILE A 181 1.97 18.93 18.51
N PRO A 182 3.17 19.25 18.01
CA PRO A 182 3.40 19.56 16.59
C PRO A 182 3.45 18.29 15.73
N ALA A 183 3.61 18.44 14.42
CA ALA A 183 3.96 17.33 13.52
C ALA A 183 5.38 16.81 13.83
N VAL A 184 5.48 15.83 14.73
CA VAL A 184 6.77 15.30 15.22
C VAL A 184 7.51 14.56 14.11
N GLY A 185 8.74 15.00 13.84
CA GLY A 185 9.65 14.35 12.89
C GLY A 185 9.54 14.78 11.42
N THR A 186 8.57 15.62 11.06
CA THR A 186 8.37 16.04 9.65
C THR A 186 9.41 17.04 9.13
N GLY A 187 10.16 17.68 10.03
CA GLY A 187 11.30 18.53 9.69
C GLY A 187 12.60 17.74 9.49
N ALA A 188 13.58 17.95 10.36
CA ALA A 188 14.94 17.39 10.25
C ALA A 188 15.03 15.85 10.23
N PHE A 189 13.99 15.13 10.66
CA PHE A 189 13.95 13.66 10.66
C PHE A 189 13.37 13.06 9.37
N HIS A 190 12.85 13.89 8.47
CA HIS A 190 12.26 13.51 7.19
C HIS A 190 11.19 12.40 7.29
N VAL A 191 10.40 12.43 8.37
CA VAL A 191 9.23 11.55 8.55
C VAL A 191 8.09 12.13 7.71
N SER A 192 7.38 11.29 6.95
CA SER A 192 6.24 11.77 6.15
C SER A 192 5.10 12.28 7.06
N ALA A 193 4.22 13.13 6.54
CA ALA A 193 3.06 13.60 7.31
C ALA A 193 2.15 12.44 7.76
N VAL A 194 2.03 11.39 6.93
CA VAL A 194 1.28 10.17 7.25
C VAL A 194 1.95 9.38 8.37
N ASP A 195 3.27 9.19 8.29
CA ASP A 195 4.02 8.45 9.31
C ASP A 195 4.05 9.22 10.64
N SER A 196 4.18 10.55 10.59
CA SER A 196 4.13 11.42 11.78
C SER A 196 2.75 11.38 12.44
N ALA A 197 1.68 11.44 11.64
CA ALA A 197 0.31 11.27 12.13
C ALA A 197 0.12 9.89 12.78
N SER A 198 0.48 8.82 12.06
CA SER A 198 0.40 7.44 12.57
C SER A 198 1.16 7.27 13.88
N LEU A 199 2.36 7.83 13.96
CA LEU A 199 3.21 7.80 15.15
C LEU A 199 2.55 8.51 16.35
N ILE A 200 2.04 9.72 16.16
CA ILE A 200 1.40 10.49 17.23
C ILE A 200 0.12 9.80 17.70
N PHE A 201 -0.72 9.32 16.78
CA PHE A 201 -1.95 8.61 17.13
C PHE A 201 -1.69 7.26 17.79
N LYS A 202 -0.63 6.55 17.39
CA LYS A 202 -0.19 5.32 18.06
C LYS A 202 0.32 5.60 19.48
N ALA A 203 1.10 6.66 19.69
CA ALA A 203 1.52 7.10 21.02
C ALA A 203 0.31 7.44 21.92
N LEU A 204 -0.68 8.17 21.39
CA LEU A 204 -1.92 8.49 22.11
C LEU A 204 -2.74 7.24 22.46
N THR A 205 -2.80 6.28 21.54
CA THR A 205 -3.49 5.00 21.74
C THR A 205 -2.80 4.17 22.82
N ASN A 206 -1.48 4.06 22.79
CA ASN A 206 -0.70 3.39 23.82
C ASN A 206 -0.83 4.02 25.20
N PHE A 207 -0.99 5.36 25.24
CA PHE A 207 -1.14 6.11 26.49
C PHE A 207 -2.58 6.20 27.01
N SER A 208 -3.57 5.69 26.26
CA SER A 208 -5.01 5.82 26.55
C SER A 208 -5.42 5.47 27.99
N GLY A 209 -4.84 4.42 28.59
CA GLY A 209 -5.12 4.00 29.97
C GLY A 209 -4.33 4.73 31.06
N SER A 210 -3.43 5.64 30.67
CA SER A 210 -2.52 6.36 31.59
C SER A 210 -2.93 7.81 31.86
N PHE A 211 -3.94 8.33 31.16
CA PHE A 211 -4.42 9.69 31.35
C PHE A 211 -5.17 9.85 32.69
N ARG A 212 -4.73 10.78 33.55
CA ARG A 212 -5.35 11.05 34.85
C ARG A 212 -5.69 12.52 35.02
N SER A 213 -4.85 13.42 34.55
CA SER A 213 -4.98 14.88 34.64
C SER A 213 -5.24 15.53 33.29
N VAL A 214 -4.60 15.05 32.21
CA VAL A 214 -4.81 15.59 30.87
C VAL A 214 -6.22 15.24 30.41
N ARG A 215 -6.96 16.23 29.92
CA ARG A 215 -8.31 16.12 29.35
C ARG A 215 -8.38 16.61 27.92
N LYS A 216 -7.32 17.26 27.41
CA LYS A 216 -7.26 17.74 26.03
C LYS A 216 -5.87 17.57 25.43
N VAL A 217 -5.81 16.93 24.28
CA VAL A 217 -4.62 16.87 23.43
C VAL A 217 -4.95 17.57 22.12
N ARG A 218 -4.09 18.50 21.70
CA ARG A 218 -4.24 19.20 20.43
C ARG A 218 -3.04 18.92 19.55
N ILE A 219 -3.28 18.42 18.34
CA ILE A 219 -2.26 18.22 17.32
C ILE A 219 -2.31 19.44 16.40
N VAL A 220 -1.23 20.23 16.40
CA VAL A 220 -1.16 21.53 15.73
C VAL A 220 -0.26 21.42 14.51
N ILE A 221 -0.86 21.58 13.34
CA ILE A 221 -0.19 21.42 12.04
C ILE A 221 0.04 22.81 11.42
N PHE A 222 1.30 23.18 11.28
CA PHE A 222 1.66 24.49 10.70
C PHE A 222 1.36 24.55 9.19
N GLU A 223 1.77 23.52 8.45
CA GLU A 223 1.62 23.50 6.99
C GLU A 223 0.30 22.88 6.54
N SER A 224 -0.49 23.64 5.77
CA SER A 224 -1.80 23.21 5.25
C SER A 224 -1.80 21.86 4.51
N PRO A 225 -0.79 21.51 3.68
CA PRO A 225 -0.80 20.22 2.96
C PRO A 225 -0.69 19.00 3.88
N MET A 226 -0.08 19.13 5.06
CA MET A 226 0.03 18.03 6.03
C MET A 226 -1.29 17.76 6.77
N LEU A 227 -2.18 18.75 6.81
CA LEU A 227 -3.41 18.68 7.61
C LEU A 227 -4.30 17.50 7.21
N SER A 228 -4.39 17.19 5.91
CA SER A 228 -5.22 16.10 5.40
C SER A 228 -4.75 14.73 5.91
N ALA A 229 -3.44 14.49 6.00
CA ALA A 229 -2.88 13.24 6.54
C ALA A 229 -3.24 13.05 8.02
N PHE A 230 -3.10 14.11 8.83
CA PHE A 230 -3.47 14.07 10.25
C PHE A 230 -4.98 13.99 10.47
N GLN A 231 -5.79 14.63 9.61
CA GLN A 231 -7.24 14.52 9.66
C GLN A 231 -7.72 13.12 9.26
N GLN A 232 -7.11 12.52 8.24
CA GLN A 232 -7.42 11.15 7.82
C GLN A 232 -7.03 10.15 8.91
N GLU A 233 -5.86 10.32 9.53
CA GLU A 233 -5.43 9.46 10.64
C GLU A 233 -6.28 9.67 11.90
N HIS A 234 -6.67 10.92 12.18
CA HIS A 234 -7.64 11.23 13.23
C HIS A 234 -8.99 10.59 12.95
N GLN A 235 -9.48 10.58 11.71
CA GLN A 235 -10.72 9.89 11.34
C GLN A 235 -10.57 8.38 11.50
N ARG A 236 -9.42 7.81 11.10
CA ARG A 236 -9.09 6.40 11.29
C ARG A 236 -9.09 5.98 12.77
N HIS A 237 -8.69 6.88 13.67
CA HIS A 237 -8.70 6.66 15.12
C HIS A 237 -9.98 7.11 15.83
N SER A 238 -10.71 8.09 15.26
CA SER A 238 -12.05 8.53 15.71
C SER A 238 -13.10 7.48 15.39
N PHE A 239 -12.83 6.65 14.38
CA PHE A 239 -13.53 5.41 14.07
C PHE A 239 -12.64 4.22 14.45
N SER A 240 -12.22 4.17 15.70
CA SER A 240 -11.71 2.96 16.34
C SER A 240 -12.54 2.69 17.60
N PRO A 241 -12.75 1.40 17.94
CA PRO A 241 -13.91 0.87 18.63
C PRO A 241 -13.96 1.33 20.08
N GLN A 242 -15.17 1.40 20.62
CA GLN A 242 -15.38 1.58 22.05
C GLN A 242 -14.53 0.57 22.83
N VAL A 243 -13.60 1.08 23.65
CA VAL A 243 -13.11 0.33 24.80
C VAL A 243 -14.31 0.16 25.72
N GLY A 244 -14.86 -1.06 25.78
CA GLY A 244 -15.85 -1.42 26.80
C GLY A 244 -17.26 -1.75 26.32
N VAL A 245 -17.47 -2.19 25.08
CA VAL A 245 -18.40 -3.31 24.82
C VAL A 245 -17.74 -4.14 23.74
N ALA A 246 -17.25 -5.33 24.09
CA ALA A 246 -16.97 -6.34 23.08
C ALA A 246 -18.16 -6.36 22.14
N GLN A 247 -17.98 -6.13 20.83
CA GLN A 247 -19.06 -6.39 19.90
C GLN A 247 -19.22 -7.92 19.92
N ARG A 248 -20.00 -8.39 20.89
CA ARG A 248 -20.47 -9.75 21.05
C ARG A 248 -21.38 -9.96 19.85
N ILE A 249 -20.77 -10.39 18.78
CA ILE A 249 -21.49 -10.95 17.66
C ILE A 249 -21.64 -12.41 18.03
N THR A 250 -22.80 -12.74 18.59
CA THR A 250 -23.29 -14.11 18.60
C THR A 250 -23.67 -14.40 17.15
N LEU A 251 -22.68 -14.76 16.34
CA LEU A 251 -22.95 -15.56 15.14
C LEU A 251 -23.53 -16.89 15.62
N THR A 252 -24.27 -17.58 14.77
CA THR A 252 -24.71 -18.98 14.92
C THR A 252 -23.55 -20.00 15.08
N SER A 253 -22.34 -19.51 15.40
CA SER A 253 -21.13 -20.24 15.77
C SER A 253 -21.08 -20.41 17.30
N PRO A 254 -20.64 -21.57 17.84
CA PRO A 254 -20.53 -21.78 19.28
C PRO A 254 -19.49 -20.90 20.00
N PHE A 255 -18.71 -20.08 19.26
CA PHE A 255 -17.75 -19.14 19.81
C PHE A 255 -17.75 -17.78 19.09
N SER A 256 -17.39 -16.75 19.85
CA SER A 256 -17.17 -15.39 19.36
C SER A 256 -15.81 -15.25 18.66
N ILE A 257 -15.75 -14.49 17.56
CA ILE A 257 -14.52 -14.20 16.82
C ILE A 257 -14.22 -12.70 16.87
N GLU A 258 -13.03 -12.32 17.33
CA GLU A 258 -12.55 -10.93 17.40
C GLU A 258 -11.30 -10.75 16.54
N VAL A 259 -11.32 -9.82 15.57
CA VAL A 259 -10.12 -9.42 14.81
C VAL A 259 -9.49 -8.21 15.48
N ILE A 260 -8.23 -8.34 15.90
CA ILE A 260 -7.55 -7.33 16.72
C ILE A 260 -6.16 -7.06 16.15
N ASN A 261 -5.77 -5.78 16.09
CA ASN A 261 -4.39 -5.43 15.83
C ASN A 261 -3.56 -5.71 17.09
N GLY A 262 -2.59 -6.62 16.99
CA GLY A 262 -1.86 -7.05 18.18
C GLY A 262 -0.70 -7.99 17.91
N ASP A 263 0.17 -8.11 18.92
CA ASP A 263 1.31 -9.01 18.96
C ASP A 263 0.99 -10.21 19.85
N LEU A 264 1.08 -11.42 19.29
CA LEU A 264 0.82 -12.67 20.03
C LEU A 264 1.74 -12.87 21.23
N THR A 265 2.95 -12.30 21.21
CA THR A 265 3.90 -12.39 22.33
C THR A 265 3.46 -11.58 23.55
N GLN A 266 2.51 -10.65 23.37
CA GLN A 266 1.98 -9.77 24.42
C GLN A 266 0.54 -10.14 24.82
N GLU A 267 0.00 -11.23 24.29
CA GLU A 267 -1.35 -11.69 24.64
C GLU A 267 -1.41 -12.15 26.10
N ASN A 268 -2.49 -11.80 26.79
CA ASN A 268 -2.69 -12.11 28.21
C ASN A 268 -4.15 -12.40 28.57
N SER A 269 -5.04 -12.48 27.57
CA SER A 269 -6.48 -12.61 27.76
C SER A 269 -7.05 -13.93 27.25
N THR A 270 -6.20 -14.90 26.92
CA THR A 270 -6.58 -16.22 26.38
C THR A 270 -5.83 -17.37 27.07
N ASP A 271 -6.38 -18.57 27.00
CA ASP A 271 -5.81 -19.77 27.62
C ASP A 271 -4.57 -20.28 26.85
N ALA A 272 -4.55 -20.02 25.54
CA ALA A 272 -3.42 -20.36 24.68
C ALA A 272 -3.22 -19.35 23.55
N ILE A 273 -2.00 -19.30 23.02
CA ILE A 273 -1.71 -18.74 21.69
C ILE A 273 -1.37 -19.86 20.71
N MET A 274 -1.60 -19.59 19.42
CA MET A 274 -1.17 -20.48 18.35
C MET A 274 0.13 -20.00 17.72
N ASN A 275 1.11 -20.89 17.65
CA ASN A 275 2.39 -20.70 16.97
C ASN A 275 2.44 -21.57 15.70
N ILE A 276 3.21 -21.14 14.71
CA ILE A 276 3.50 -21.90 13.49
C ILE A 276 4.94 -22.41 13.59
N ASN A 277 5.12 -23.73 13.75
CA ASN A 277 6.43 -24.34 13.93
C ASN A 277 6.83 -25.21 12.73
N SER A 278 8.12 -25.55 12.63
CA SER A 278 8.65 -26.48 11.62
C SER A 278 8.58 -27.92 12.10
N THR A 279 8.69 -28.87 11.17
CA THR A 279 8.63 -30.32 11.46
C THR A 279 9.74 -30.82 12.37
N ASP A 280 10.85 -30.08 12.47
CA ASP A 280 11.95 -30.36 13.39
C ASP A 280 11.73 -29.80 14.81
N MET A 281 10.59 -29.14 15.05
CA MET A 281 10.23 -28.49 16.31
C MET A 281 11.25 -27.43 16.79
N ASN A 282 12.07 -26.92 15.87
CA ASN A 282 12.99 -25.83 16.17
C ASN A 282 12.34 -24.48 15.86
N MET A 283 11.90 -23.78 16.90
CA MET A 283 11.21 -22.49 16.77
C MET A 283 12.09 -21.43 16.09
N ASN A 284 13.42 -21.56 16.18
CA ASN A 284 14.35 -20.65 15.51
C ASN A 284 14.47 -20.89 14.01
N ASN A 285 14.01 -22.04 13.50
CA ASN A 285 14.01 -22.40 12.08
C ASN A 285 12.63 -22.26 11.42
N ALA A 286 11.58 -22.00 12.19
CA ALA A 286 10.19 -22.06 11.72
C ALA A 286 9.61 -20.75 11.15
N GLY A 287 10.32 -19.63 11.30
CA GLY A 287 9.90 -18.32 10.80
C GLY A 287 9.88 -17.23 11.88
N ASP A 288 9.59 -15.99 11.48
CA ASP A 288 9.76 -14.82 12.35
C ASP A 288 8.79 -14.80 13.54
N LEU A 289 7.55 -15.27 13.35
CA LEU A 289 6.60 -15.43 14.45
C LEU A 289 7.12 -16.41 15.50
N SER A 290 7.56 -17.59 15.07
CA SER A 290 8.05 -18.63 15.99
C SER A 290 9.32 -18.20 16.72
N LYS A 291 10.23 -17.49 16.03
CA LYS A 291 11.40 -16.85 16.64
C LYS A 291 11.02 -15.80 17.67
N ALA A 292 10.01 -14.97 17.39
CA ALA A 292 9.55 -13.95 18.33
C ALA A 292 8.95 -14.59 19.59
N ILE A 293 8.12 -15.63 19.42
CA ILE A 293 7.56 -16.42 20.52
C ILE A 293 8.70 -17.08 21.32
N ALA A 294 9.68 -17.72 20.68
CA ALA A 294 10.80 -18.37 21.37
C ALA A 294 11.66 -17.40 22.20
N ARG A 295 11.86 -16.17 21.71
CA ARG A 295 12.58 -15.14 22.45
C ARG A 295 11.82 -14.70 23.69
N GLN A 296 10.51 -14.51 23.57
CA GLN A 296 9.69 -13.98 24.66
C GLN A 296 9.29 -15.07 25.67
N SER A 297 9.06 -16.31 25.23
CA SER A 297 8.72 -17.44 26.10
C SER A 297 9.93 -18.02 26.85
N GLY A 298 11.15 -17.64 26.45
CA GLY A 298 12.37 -18.12 27.06
C GLY A 298 12.73 -19.56 26.67
N PRO A 299 13.84 -20.10 27.20
CA PRO A 299 14.41 -21.36 26.72
C PRO A 299 13.55 -22.60 27.03
N LEU A 300 12.66 -22.53 28.02
CA LEU A 300 11.84 -23.67 28.47
C LEU A 300 10.97 -24.23 27.34
N VAL A 301 10.32 -23.38 26.56
CA VAL A 301 9.42 -23.83 25.48
C VAL A 301 10.20 -24.56 24.38
N GLN A 302 11.41 -24.09 24.04
CA GLN A 302 12.25 -24.80 23.08
C GLN A 302 12.76 -26.14 23.65
N GLN A 303 13.00 -26.23 24.96
CA GLN A 303 13.36 -27.50 25.61
C GLN A 303 12.21 -28.51 25.56
N GLU A 304 10.97 -28.07 25.80
CA GLU A 304 9.78 -28.92 25.63
C GLU A 304 9.60 -29.35 24.17
N CYS A 305 9.79 -28.44 23.21
CA CYS A 305 9.78 -28.77 21.79
C CYS A 305 10.84 -29.83 21.43
N ASN A 306 12.05 -29.73 22.01
CA ASN A 306 13.12 -30.70 21.79
C ASN A 306 12.76 -32.09 22.38
N GLN A 307 12.09 -32.14 23.53
CA GLN A 307 11.62 -33.38 24.15
C GLN A 307 10.51 -34.05 23.32
N LEU A 308 9.62 -33.25 22.73
CA LEU A 308 8.57 -33.74 21.84
C LEU A 308 9.11 -34.28 20.51
N GLY A 309 10.30 -33.82 20.10
CA GLY A 309 10.98 -34.31 18.90
C GLY A 309 10.25 -33.96 17.59
N LYS A 310 10.71 -34.54 16.47
CA LYS A 310 10.15 -34.25 15.14
C LYS A 310 8.66 -34.58 15.08
N GLN A 311 7.87 -33.67 14.51
CA GLN A 311 6.44 -33.83 14.34
C GLN A 311 6.06 -33.98 12.85
N PRO A 312 5.08 -34.83 12.51
CA PRO A 312 4.59 -34.96 11.15
C PRO A 312 3.92 -33.67 10.64
N PRO A 313 4.02 -33.35 9.34
CA PRO A 313 3.20 -32.31 8.73
C PRO A 313 1.69 -32.48 8.98
N GLY A 314 1.01 -31.38 9.28
CA GLY A 314 -0.44 -31.33 9.49
C GLY A 314 -0.88 -31.52 10.94
N THR A 315 0.03 -31.81 11.86
CA THR A 315 -0.31 -31.98 13.29
C THR A 315 -0.28 -30.66 14.06
N ALA A 316 -0.83 -30.68 15.28
CA ALA A 316 -0.66 -29.62 16.26
C ALA A 316 -0.31 -30.23 17.63
N ILE A 317 0.60 -29.59 18.37
CA ILE A 317 1.03 -30.03 19.70
C ILE A 317 1.07 -28.86 20.68
N MET A 318 0.98 -29.15 21.97
CA MET A 318 0.92 -28.13 23.02
C MET A 318 2.15 -28.17 23.92
N THR A 319 2.62 -26.99 24.31
CA THR A 319 3.71 -26.74 25.29
C THR A 319 3.22 -25.74 26.35
N SER A 320 4.02 -25.53 27.40
CA SER A 320 3.81 -24.42 28.33
C SER A 320 4.10 -23.06 27.67
N GLY A 321 3.55 -21.99 28.25
CA GLY A 321 3.82 -20.62 27.81
C GLY A 321 5.23 -20.11 28.12
N GLY A 322 6.00 -20.82 28.94
CA GLY A 322 7.27 -20.34 29.48
C GLY A 322 7.10 -19.00 30.19
N ASN A 323 7.82 -17.98 29.73
CA ASN A 323 7.77 -16.61 30.25
C ASN A 323 6.63 -15.76 29.67
N LEU A 324 5.79 -16.31 28.78
CA LEU A 324 4.61 -15.59 28.28
C LEU A 324 3.55 -15.45 29.37
N GLN A 325 2.68 -14.45 29.23
CA GLN A 325 1.52 -14.29 30.12
C GLN A 325 0.43 -15.33 29.84
N VAL A 326 0.39 -15.91 28.64
CA VAL A 326 -0.51 -17.02 28.33
C VAL A 326 0.01 -18.33 28.91
N PRO A 327 -0.86 -19.18 29.48
CA PRO A 327 -0.44 -20.46 30.08
C PRO A 327 0.13 -21.48 29.08
N HIS A 328 -0.35 -21.48 27.84
CA HIS A 328 -0.05 -22.53 26.85
C HIS A 328 0.25 -21.98 25.46
N ILE A 329 1.07 -22.72 24.69
CA ILE A 329 1.32 -22.47 23.27
C ILE A 329 0.93 -23.72 22.48
N ILE A 330 0.09 -23.56 21.46
CA ILE A 330 -0.24 -24.61 20.50
C ILE A 330 0.56 -24.39 19.24
N HIS A 331 1.50 -25.30 18.96
CA HIS A 331 2.32 -25.29 17.76
C HIS A 331 1.62 -26.09 16.65
N ILE A 332 1.20 -25.42 15.57
CA ILE A 332 0.78 -26.10 14.34
C ILE A 332 1.99 -26.35 13.45
N ILE A 333 2.02 -27.49 12.74
CA ILE A 333 3.20 -27.92 11.96
C ILE A 333 2.84 -28.07 10.46
N PRO A 334 2.90 -27.00 9.66
CA PRO A 334 2.68 -27.12 8.22
C PRO A 334 3.87 -27.76 7.50
N GLY A 335 3.60 -28.66 6.54
CA GLY A 335 4.62 -29.24 5.66
C GLY A 335 4.61 -28.71 4.22
N SER A 336 3.66 -27.83 3.89
CA SER A 336 3.58 -27.18 2.58
C SER A 336 2.99 -25.78 2.70
N SER A 337 3.21 -24.95 1.68
CA SER A 337 2.58 -23.63 1.53
C SER A 337 1.20 -23.69 0.88
N ASP A 338 0.64 -24.89 0.69
CA ASP A 338 -0.68 -25.06 0.10
C ASP A 338 -1.76 -24.49 1.03
N LYS A 339 -2.71 -23.72 0.46
CA LYS A 339 -3.76 -23.06 1.24
C LYS A 339 -4.66 -24.05 1.97
N GLN A 340 -4.96 -25.20 1.36
CA GLN A 340 -5.79 -26.22 1.99
C GLN A 340 -5.02 -26.92 3.12
N HIS A 341 -3.74 -27.19 2.94
CA HIS A 341 -2.87 -27.74 3.99
C HIS A 341 -2.77 -26.80 5.21
N LEU A 342 -2.56 -25.51 4.98
CA LEU A 342 -2.50 -24.50 6.04
C LEU A 342 -3.84 -24.34 6.77
N GLN A 343 -4.96 -24.41 6.04
CA GLN A 343 -6.31 -24.43 6.62
C GLN A 343 -6.48 -25.63 7.57
N GLN A 344 -6.08 -26.83 7.14
CA GLN A 344 -6.14 -28.05 7.95
C GLN A 344 -5.26 -27.97 9.21
N CYS A 345 -4.06 -27.39 9.11
CA CYS A 345 -3.19 -27.18 10.27
C CYS A 345 -3.84 -26.25 11.32
N LEU A 346 -4.53 -25.20 10.86
CA LEU A 346 -5.26 -24.28 11.74
C LEU A 346 -6.46 -24.99 12.41
N GLU A 347 -7.24 -25.77 11.64
CA GLU A 347 -8.32 -26.60 12.19
C GLU A 347 -7.81 -27.60 13.24
N GLU A 348 -6.67 -28.21 13.01
CA GLU A 348 -6.04 -29.14 13.95
C GLU A 348 -5.58 -28.44 15.25
N GLY A 349 -5.01 -27.22 15.14
CA GLY A 349 -4.67 -26.41 16.31
C GLY A 349 -5.89 -26.04 17.15
N LEU A 350 -7.01 -25.68 16.51
CA LEU A 350 -8.29 -25.43 17.18
C LEU A 350 -8.83 -26.70 17.87
N ARG A 351 -8.68 -27.86 17.22
CA ARG A 351 -9.06 -29.15 17.79
C ARG A 351 -8.26 -29.49 19.05
N VAL A 352 -6.95 -29.21 19.07
CA VAL A 352 -6.11 -29.40 20.25
C VAL A 352 -6.55 -28.47 21.38
N ALA A 353 -6.85 -27.21 21.08
CA ALA A 353 -7.35 -26.26 22.09
C ALA A 353 -8.67 -26.72 22.72
N ASP A 354 -9.63 -27.16 21.88
CA ASP A 354 -10.94 -27.63 22.32
C ASP A 354 -10.85 -28.92 23.14
N ALA A 355 -9.97 -29.86 22.74
CA ALA A 355 -9.72 -31.10 23.47
C ALA A 355 -9.09 -30.87 24.86
N ASN A 356 -8.41 -29.73 25.06
CA ASN A 356 -7.87 -29.31 26.35
C ASN A 356 -8.84 -28.42 27.15
N ASN A 357 -10.10 -28.30 26.71
CA ASN A 357 -11.17 -27.51 27.34
C ASN A 357 -10.88 -26.00 27.44
N PHE A 358 -10.03 -25.46 26.57
CA PHE A 358 -9.77 -24.02 26.52
C PHE A 358 -11.02 -23.26 26.11
N GLN A 359 -11.28 -22.15 26.80
CA GLN A 359 -12.40 -21.25 26.57
C GLN A 359 -12.02 -20.12 25.61
N ALA A 360 -10.75 -19.73 25.57
CA ALA A 360 -10.26 -18.66 24.73
C ALA A 360 -8.91 -18.98 24.09
N ILE A 361 -8.77 -18.71 22.79
CA ILE A 361 -7.51 -18.89 22.05
C ILE A 361 -7.21 -17.69 21.14
N SER A 362 -5.93 -17.30 21.09
CA SER A 362 -5.43 -16.27 20.17
C SER A 362 -4.64 -16.90 19.02
N ILE A 363 -5.01 -16.57 17.78
CA ILE A 363 -4.43 -17.15 16.56
C ILE A 363 -3.78 -16.10 15.65
N PRO A 364 -2.68 -16.44 14.93
CA PRO A 364 -2.00 -15.53 14.00
C PRO A 364 -2.70 -15.42 12.64
N CYS A 365 -2.21 -14.48 11.82
CA CYS A 365 -2.42 -14.48 10.37
C CYS A 365 -1.68 -15.66 9.72
N VAL A 366 -2.35 -16.82 9.59
CA VAL A 366 -1.73 -18.04 9.07
C VAL A 366 -1.37 -17.86 7.59
N GLY A 367 -0.10 -18.14 7.27
CA GLY A 367 0.42 -18.13 5.89
C GLY A 367 0.88 -16.77 5.35
N ALA A 368 0.60 -15.66 6.03
CA ALA A 368 0.98 -14.31 5.58
C ALA A 368 2.49 -13.99 5.65
N GLY A 369 3.27 -14.82 6.36
CA GLY A 369 4.73 -14.69 6.50
C GLY A 369 5.50 -15.53 5.47
N GLY A 370 6.35 -16.44 5.96
CA GLY A 370 7.24 -17.27 5.12
C GLY A 370 6.56 -18.18 4.09
N TYR A 371 5.22 -18.29 4.10
CA TYR A 371 4.44 -19.02 3.10
C TYR A 371 3.90 -18.14 1.96
N GLY A 372 4.06 -16.81 2.05
CA GLY A 372 3.82 -15.87 0.96
C GLY A 372 2.35 -15.62 0.59
N LEU A 373 1.39 -15.90 1.49
CA LEU A 373 -0.01 -15.54 1.26
C LEU A 373 -0.21 -14.03 1.38
N THR A 374 -1.11 -13.49 0.57
CA THR A 374 -1.58 -12.10 0.73
C THR A 374 -2.44 -11.98 2.00
N GLY A 375 -2.61 -10.75 2.53
CA GLY A 375 -3.50 -10.50 3.68
C GLY A 375 -4.92 -11.00 3.42
N ALA A 376 -5.44 -10.82 2.20
CA ALA A 376 -6.76 -11.31 1.79
C ALA A 376 -6.84 -12.85 1.76
N ASP A 377 -5.81 -13.52 1.24
CA ASP A 377 -5.75 -14.98 1.21
C ASP A 377 -5.64 -15.59 2.62
N SER A 378 -4.84 -14.96 3.50
CA SER A 378 -4.70 -15.35 4.89
C SER A 378 -6.02 -15.17 5.65
N ALA A 379 -6.71 -14.04 5.45
CA ALA A 379 -8.03 -13.79 6.04
C ALA A 379 -9.06 -14.84 5.60
N GLN A 380 -9.17 -15.08 4.29
CA GLN A 380 -10.10 -16.08 3.74
C GLN A 380 -9.82 -17.47 4.30
N LEU A 381 -8.55 -17.87 4.38
CA LEU A 381 -8.13 -19.15 4.95
C LEU A 381 -8.53 -19.25 6.43
N THR A 382 -8.23 -18.23 7.23
CA THR A 382 -8.54 -18.19 8.66
C THR A 382 -10.03 -18.31 8.92
N PHE A 383 -10.87 -17.51 8.27
CA PHE A 383 -12.33 -17.57 8.47
C PHE A 383 -12.94 -18.87 7.97
N LYS A 384 -12.41 -19.44 6.88
CA LYS A 384 -12.86 -20.75 6.40
C LYS A 384 -12.53 -21.89 7.38
N ALA A 385 -11.35 -21.86 8.00
CA ALA A 385 -10.98 -22.82 9.05
C ALA A 385 -11.88 -22.67 10.29
N LEU A 386 -12.16 -21.44 10.73
CA LEU A 386 -13.03 -21.17 11.87
C LEU A 386 -14.46 -21.66 11.61
N ASN A 387 -15.00 -21.41 10.42
CA ASN A 387 -16.32 -21.89 10.04
C ASN A 387 -16.38 -23.43 9.96
N ALA A 388 -15.36 -24.07 9.38
CA ALA A 388 -15.29 -25.53 9.32
C ALA A 388 -15.21 -26.16 10.72
N PHE A 389 -14.49 -25.51 11.65
CA PHE A 389 -14.35 -25.94 13.03
C PHE A 389 -15.62 -25.69 13.87
N SER A 390 -16.39 -24.63 13.57
CA SER A 390 -17.58 -24.21 14.34
C SER A 390 -18.55 -25.36 14.63
N ALA A 391 -18.85 -26.21 13.64
CA ALA A 391 -19.78 -27.33 13.78
C ALA A 391 -19.31 -28.43 14.76
N ARG A 392 -18.04 -28.42 15.18
CA ARG A 392 -17.40 -29.47 16.01
C ARG A 392 -16.91 -28.96 17.36
N CYS A 393 -16.96 -27.65 17.59
CA CYS A 393 -16.48 -27.01 18.80
C CYS A 393 -17.39 -27.30 20.01
N LYS A 394 -16.79 -27.58 21.17
CA LYS A 394 -17.53 -27.88 22.41
C LYS A 394 -17.22 -26.93 23.55
N ASN A 395 -15.97 -26.46 23.65
CA ASN A 395 -15.44 -25.77 24.81
C ASN A 395 -15.01 -24.33 24.51
N ILE A 396 -14.44 -24.07 23.32
CA ILE A 396 -13.98 -22.73 22.98
C ILE A 396 -15.21 -21.80 22.89
N GLN A 397 -15.13 -20.65 23.56
CA GLN A 397 -16.14 -19.58 23.54
C GLN A 397 -15.63 -18.32 22.84
N LYS A 398 -14.31 -18.16 22.72
CA LYS A 398 -13.68 -16.98 22.16
C LYS A 398 -12.43 -17.30 21.34
N VAL A 399 -12.38 -16.80 20.11
CA VAL A 399 -11.20 -16.82 19.25
C VAL A 399 -10.81 -15.39 18.92
N ARG A 400 -9.56 -15.01 19.22
CA ARG A 400 -8.98 -13.72 18.83
C ARG A 400 -8.02 -13.91 17.68
N VAL A 401 -8.27 -13.26 16.55
CA VAL A 401 -7.35 -13.21 15.41
C VAL A 401 -6.44 -12.00 15.58
N LEU A 402 -5.18 -12.24 15.93
CA LEU A 402 -4.19 -11.18 16.16
C LEU A 402 -3.44 -10.90 14.85
N VAL A 403 -3.66 -9.69 14.35
CA VAL A 403 -3.06 -9.18 13.11
C VAL A 403 -1.97 -8.19 13.48
N PHE A 404 -0.71 -8.62 13.37
CA PHE A 404 0.44 -7.81 13.76
C PHE A 404 0.68 -6.62 12.81
N GLN A 405 0.58 -6.84 11.50
CA GLN A 405 0.78 -5.77 10.51
C GLN A 405 -0.51 -4.99 10.30
N ALA A 406 -0.49 -3.70 10.60
CA ALA A 406 -1.65 -2.82 10.44
C ALA A 406 -2.19 -2.79 8.99
N SER A 407 -1.32 -3.00 8.00
CA SER A 407 -1.69 -3.08 6.59
C SER A 407 -2.64 -4.23 6.26
N MET A 408 -2.63 -5.33 7.02
CA MET A 408 -3.48 -6.51 6.81
C MET A 408 -4.83 -6.44 7.54
N MET A 409 -5.03 -5.41 8.38
CA MET A 409 -6.23 -5.30 9.22
C MET A 409 -7.51 -5.17 8.39
N GLN A 410 -7.44 -4.45 7.28
CA GLN A 410 -8.63 -4.17 6.47
C GLN A 410 -9.15 -5.44 5.79
N GLU A 411 -8.25 -6.31 5.32
CA GLU A 411 -8.59 -7.57 4.70
C GLU A 411 -9.28 -8.52 5.67
N PHE A 412 -8.78 -8.63 6.90
CA PHE A 412 -9.41 -9.47 7.95
C PHE A 412 -10.76 -8.90 8.41
N LEU A 413 -10.89 -7.58 8.56
CA LEU A 413 -12.17 -6.94 8.91
C LEU A 413 -13.19 -7.06 7.77
N GLN A 414 -12.75 -6.95 6.51
CA GLN A 414 -13.63 -7.14 5.36
C GLN A 414 -14.11 -8.59 5.26
N GLU A 415 -13.23 -9.56 5.49
CA GLU A 415 -13.61 -10.97 5.48
C GLU A 415 -14.57 -11.31 6.63
N GLN A 416 -14.35 -10.77 7.83
CA GLN A 416 -15.28 -10.87 8.96
C GLN A 416 -16.68 -10.34 8.60
N LYS A 417 -16.75 -9.22 7.86
CA LYS A 417 -18.01 -8.64 7.38
C LYS A 417 -18.72 -9.49 6.32
N LYS A 418 -17.99 -10.18 5.44
CA LYS A 418 -18.61 -11.08 4.46
C LYS A 418 -19.34 -12.24 5.13
N GLN A 419 -18.74 -12.80 6.18
CA GLN A 419 -19.33 -13.90 6.95
C GLN A 419 -20.62 -13.50 7.69
N LEU A 420 -20.76 -12.22 8.06
CA LEU A 420 -21.96 -11.67 8.68
C LEU A 420 -23.17 -11.58 7.75
N VAL A 421 -22.95 -11.39 6.45
CA VAL A 421 -24.03 -11.23 5.46
C VAL A 421 -24.60 -12.58 5.03
N GLN A 422 -23.78 -13.64 5.02
CA GLN A 422 -24.22 -14.99 4.67
C GLN A 422 -25.03 -15.69 5.77
N GLY A 423 -24.92 -15.29 7.04
CA GLY A 423 -25.61 -15.92 8.16
C GLY A 423 -27.04 -15.43 8.45
N ILE A 424 -27.53 -14.39 7.74
CA ILE A 424 -28.85 -13.78 8.00
C ILE A 424 -29.96 -14.42 7.13
N GLU A 425 -29.62 -15.15 6.06
CA GLU A 425 -30.62 -15.74 5.15
C GLU A 425 -31.11 -17.15 5.56
N GLU A 426 -30.43 -17.87 6.47
CA GLU A 426 -30.77 -19.27 6.80
C GLU A 426 -31.70 -19.45 8.01
N ASP A 427 -32.06 -18.40 8.77
CA ASP A 427 -32.70 -18.54 10.08
C ASP A 427 -34.23 -18.32 10.11
N SER A 428 -34.92 -18.43 8.96
CA SER A 428 -36.38 -18.15 8.89
C SER A 428 -37.30 -19.35 8.65
N ASP A 429 -36.81 -20.58 8.51
CA ASP A 429 -37.69 -21.75 8.30
C ASP A 429 -37.28 -22.96 9.14
N SER A 430 -37.71 -23.02 10.41
CA SER A 430 -37.75 -24.30 11.14
C SER A 430 -38.82 -24.41 12.23
N GLU A 431 -40.10 -24.32 11.85
CA GLU A 431 -41.17 -25.04 12.55
C GLU A 431 -42.19 -25.61 11.55
N ASN A 432 -41.93 -26.83 11.05
CA ASN A 432 -42.93 -27.90 11.03
C ASN A 432 -42.38 -29.24 10.51
N ALA A 433 -42.41 -30.21 11.43
CA ALA A 433 -42.86 -31.59 11.24
C ALA A 433 -42.27 -32.44 10.09
N VAL A 434 -41.33 -33.29 10.48
CA VAL A 434 -41.50 -34.75 10.50
C VAL A 434 -42.52 -35.31 9.49
N ALA A 435 -42.04 -35.73 8.31
CA ALA A 435 -42.51 -36.96 7.64
C ALA A 435 -41.66 -37.29 6.40
N ARG A 436 -41.29 -38.57 6.29
CA ARG A 436 -40.87 -39.31 5.08
C ARG A 436 -39.39 -39.33 4.72
N GLN A 437 -38.66 -40.16 5.46
CA GLN A 437 -37.83 -41.18 4.80
C GLN A 437 -38.73 -42.06 3.90
N THR A 438 -38.43 -42.14 2.60
CA THR A 438 -38.14 -43.40 1.88
C THR A 438 -38.17 -43.23 0.34
N ARG A 439 -37.16 -43.86 -0.29
CA ARG A 439 -37.20 -44.51 -1.62
C ARG A 439 -37.06 -43.67 -2.91
N ARG A 440 -35.86 -43.85 -3.47
CA ARG A 440 -35.56 -44.47 -4.80
C ARG A 440 -35.65 -43.61 -6.07
N ARG A 441 -34.50 -43.71 -6.78
CA ARG A 441 -34.30 -43.89 -8.22
C ARG A 441 -34.51 -42.67 -9.12
N GLY A 442 -33.37 -42.06 -9.46
CA GLY A 442 -32.82 -42.04 -10.82
C GLY A 442 -33.76 -41.64 -11.95
N ARG A 443 -33.58 -40.42 -12.44
CA ARG A 443 -33.81 -40.11 -13.85
C ARG A 443 -32.80 -39.08 -14.33
N ARG A 444 -31.96 -39.49 -15.29
CA ARG A 444 -31.17 -38.60 -16.13
C ARG A 444 -32.12 -37.60 -16.81
N GLN A 445 -31.82 -36.31 -16.72
CA GLN A 445 -32.32 -35.31 -17.67
C GLN A 445 -31.13 -34.62 -18.36
N ALA A 446 -31.33 -34.40 -19.65
CA ALA A 446 -30.39 -33.85 -20.61
C ALA A 446 -30.13 -32.33 -20.38
N PRO A 447 -29.02 -31.78 -20.88
CA PRO A 447 -28.63 -30.40 -20.62
C PRO A 447 -29.41 -29.44 -21.52
N GLY A 448 -30.07 -28.45 -20.90
CA GLY A 448 -30.66 -27.32 -21.64
C GLY A 448 -32.02 -26.89 -21.14
N GLN A 449 -32.07 -26.28 -19.95
CA GLN A 449 -33.07 -25.27 -19.62
C GLN A 449 -32.43 -24.36 -18.58
N SER A 450 -32.17 -23.11 -18.98
CA SER A 450 -31.81 -22.04 -18.06
C SER A 450 -32.99 -21.83 -17.12
N ASP A 451 -32.79 -22.00 -15.82
CA ASP A 451 -33.68 -21.47 -14.80
C ASP A 451 -33.67 -19.93 -14.91
N GLU A 452 -34.51 -19.41 -15.80
CA GLU A 452 -34.83 -17.99 -15.85
C GLU A 452 -35.85 -17.77 -14.75
N HIS A 453 -35.40 -17.22 -13.62
CA HIS A 453 -36.28 -16.83 -12.51
C HIS A 453 -37.19 -15.70 -12.99
N SER A 454 -38.31 -16.07 -13.63
CA SER A 454 -39.31 -15.11 -14.10
C SER A 454 -40.35 -14.88 -13.01
N VAL A 455 -40.38 -13.67 -12.46
CA VAL A 455 -41.45 -13.22 -11.57
C VAL A 455 -42.57 -12.64 -12.44
N ARG A 456 -43.74 -13.31 -12.44
CA ARG A 456 -44.94 -12.78 -13.10
C ARG A 456 -45.75 -11.96 -12.10
N ILE A 457 -45.82 -10.66 -12.32
CA ILE A 457 -46.62 -9.74 -11.50
C ILE A 457 -47.97 -9.52 -12.20
N PHE A 458 -49.05 -9.95 -11.56
CA PHE A 458 -50.41 -9.66 -12.00
C PHE A 458 -50.93 -8.41 -11.29
N VAL A 459 -51.26 -7.37 -12.06
CA VAL A 459 -51.82 -6.12 -11.54
C VAL A 459 -53.33 -6.13 -11.75
N ILE A 460 -54.08 -6.14 -10.65
CA ILE A 460 -55.55 -6.14 -10.66
C ILE A 460 -56.05 -4.80 -10.11
N GLY A 461 -57.03 -4.20 -10.78
CA GLY A 461 -57.60 -2.92 -10.38
C GLY A 461 -59.02 -2.75 -10.89
N LYS A 462 -59.73 -1.77 -10.32
CA LYS A 462 -61.16 -1.50 -10.56
C LYS A 462 -61.48 -1.09 -12.01
N ASP A 463 -60.51 -0.53 -12.73
CA ASP A 463 -60.67 -0.08 -14.12
C ASP A 463 -59.32 -0.18 -14.88
N LYS A 464 -59.41 -0.29 -16.21
CA LYS A 464 -58.25 -0.50 -17.09
C LYS A 464 -57.24 0.66 -17.06
N ALA A 465 -57.70 1.90 -16.84
CA ALA A 465 -56.82 3.06 -16.81
C ALA A 465 -55.96 3.09 -15.53
N SER A 466 -56.55 2.74 -14.39
CA SER A 466 -55.85 2.59 -13.11
C SER A 466 -54.82 1.45 -13.16
N VAL A 467 -55.17 0.31 -13.78
CA VAL A 467 -54.22 -0.81 -13.99
C VAL A 467 -53.08 -0.38 -14.91
N GLY A 468 -53.37 0.33 -16.00
CA GLY A 468 -52.35 0.85 -16.92
C GLY A 468 -51.31 1.74 -16.22
N LYS A 469 -51.79 2.71 -15.41
CA LYS A 469 -50.91 3.58 -14.62
C LYS A 469 -50.05 2.82 -13.61
N ALA A 470 -50.63 1.82 -12.93
CA ALA A 470 -49.89 1.00 -11.97
C ALA A 470 -48.79 0.16 -12.66
N VAL A 471 -49.08 -0.42 -13.83
CA VAL A 471 -48.09 -1.15 -14.63
C VAL A 471 -46.96 -0.23 -15.12
N GLU A 472 -47.28 0.99 -15.59
CA GLU A 472 -46.26 1.96 -15.99
C GLU A 472 -45.39 2.39 -14.80
N SER A 473 -45.99 2.62 -13.64
CA SER A 473 -45.24 2.97 -12.43
C SER A 473 -44.33 1.82 -11.96
N LEU A 474 -44.76 0.56 -12.07
CA LEU A 474 -43.94 -0.61 -11.76
C LEU A 474 -42.76 -0.74 -12.74
N LYS A 475 -43.02 -0.57 -14.04
CA LYS A 475 -41.96 -0.58 -15.06
C LYS A 475 -40.93 0.54 -14.82
N LYS A 476 -41.41 1.74 -14.49
CA LYS A 476 -40.57 2.88 -14.17
C LYS A 476 -39.75 2.61 -12.90
N GLY A 477 -40.38 2.15 -11.83
CA GLY A 477 -39.68 1.82 -10.57
C GLY A 477 -38.62 0.73 -10.75
N PHE A 478 -38.90 -0.29 -11.57
CA PHE A 478 -37.90 -1.30 -11.93
C PHE A 478 -36.73 -0.71 -12.73
N SER A 479 -37.03 0.13 -13.73
CA SER A 479 -36.00 0.80 -14.53
C SER A 479 -35.15 1.77 -13.72
N ASP A 480 -35.74 2.50 -12.77
CA ASP A 480 -35.03 3.43 -11.89
C ASP A 480 -34.16 2.67 -10.85
N ALA A 481 -34.50 1.41 -10.55
CA ALA A 481 -33.75 0.55 -9.63
C ALA A 481 -32.66 -0.28 -10.33
N CYS A 482 -32.64 -0.37 -11.66
CA CYS A 482 -31.63 -1.10 -12.43
C CYS A 482 -30.64 -0.16 -13.11
N THR A 483 -29.35 -0.46 -12.99
CA THR A 483 -28.26 0.24 -13.67
C THR A 483 -27.74 -0.56 -14.85
N MET A 484 -27.29 0.15 -15.89
CA MET A 484 -26.58 -0.42 -17.04
C MET A 484 -25.20 0.20 -17.15
N GLU A 485 -24.19 -0.64 -17.27
CA GLU A 485 -22.79 -0.26 -17.50
C GLU A 485 -22.26 -0.93 -18.77
N LYS A 486 -21.35 -0.25 -19.47
CA LYS A 486 -20.72 -0.73 -20.70
C LYS A 486 -19.20 -0.68 -20.55
N VAL A 487 -18.54 -1.80 -20.82
CA VAL A 487 -17.08 -1.91 -20.85
C VAL A 487 -16.65 -2.09 -22.30
N GLU A 488 -16.05 -1.06 -22.89
CA GLU A 488 -15.60 -1.02 -24.28
C GLU A 488 -14.06 -1.01 -24.33
N THR A 489 -13.45 -2.10 -24.83
CA THR A 489 -11.99 -2.22 -24.98
C THR A 489 -11.62 -3.24 -26.05
N ASP A 490 -10.58 -2.94 -26.84
CA ASP A 490 -9.99 -3.77 -27.90
C ASP A 490 -9.44 -5.13 -27.43
N VAL A 491 -9.50 -5.38 -26.11
CA VAL A 491 -9.09 -6.63 -25.48
C VAL A 491 -10.28 -7.54 -25.15
N VAL A 492 -11.54 -7.06 -25.26
CA VAL A 492 -12.75 -7.88 -25.00
C VAL A 492 -12.80 -9.09 -25.94
N SER A 493 -12.67 -8.88 -27.25
CA SER A 493 -12.62 -9.95 -28.25
C SER A 493 -11.47 -10.91 -28.03
N GLN A 494 -10.40 -10.47 -27.36
CA GLN A 494 -9.24 -11.29 -27.08
C GLN A 494 -9.51 -12.26 -25.91
N LEU A 495 -10.47 -12.02 -25.01
CA LEU A 495 -10.76 -12.90 -23.86
C LEU A 495 -11.03 -14.35 -24.30
N PHE A 496 -10.49 -15.34 -23.56
CA PHE A 496 -10.72 -16.76 -23.86
C PHE A 496 -12.13 -17.16 -23.43
N ASP A 497 -12.73 -18.14 -24.12
CA ASP A 497 -14.07 -18.64 -23.79
C ASP A 497 -14.20 -19.03 -22.31
N LYS A 498 -13.17 -19.70 -21.76
CA LYS A 498 -13.12 -20.05 -20.33
C LYS A 498 -13.24 -18.83 -19.40
N GLN A 499 -12.64 -17.70 -19.77
CA GLN A 499 -12.71 -16.47 -18.99
C GLN A 499 -14.09 -15.81 -19.12
N LYS A 500 -14.62 -15.76 -20.35
CA LYS A 500 -15.98 -15.28 -20.62
C LYS A 500 -17.02 -16.09 -19.84
N ASP A 501 -16.85 -17.40 -19.76
CA ASP A 501 -17.74 -18.28 -19.00
C ASP A 501 -17.63 -18.06 -17.49
N ILE A 502 -16.43 -17.79 -16.97
CA ILE A 502 -16.24 -17.40 -15.56
C ILE A 502 -16.97 -16.08 -15.27
N LEU A 503 -16.86 -15.08 -16.16
CA LEU A 503 -17.55 -13.79 -15.99
C LEU A 503 -19.06 -13.95 -16.05
N ARG A 504 -19.58 -14.73 -17.00
CA ARG A 504 -21.01 -15.06 -17.09
C ARG A 504 -21.52 -15.77 -15.83
N LYS A 505 -20.74 -16.72 -15.31
CA LYS A 505 -21.09 -17.43 -14.07
C LYS A 505 -21.13 -16.46 -12.88
N LYS A 506 -20.10 -15.64 -12.70
CA LYS A 506 -20.05 -14.63 -11.63
C LYS A 506 -21.22 -13.64 -11.72
N ALA A 507 -21.59 -13.22 -12.93
CA ALA A 507 -22.73 -12.33 -13.15
C ALA A 507 -24.05 -13.02 -12.76
N LYS A 508 -24.24 -14.27 -13.19
CA LYS A 508 -25.40 -15.08 -12.81
C LYS A 508 -25.50 -15.27 -11.29
N ASP A 509 -24.39 -15.55 -10.62
CA ASP A 509 -24.34 -15.74 -9.16
C ASP A 509 -24.69 -14.46 -8.36
N ARG A 510 -24.80 -13.30 -9.03
CA ARG A 510 -25.17 -12.01 -8.42
C ARG A 510 -26.45 -11.41 -9.01
N ASP A 511 -27.27 -12.20 -9.73
CA ASP A 511 -28.47 -11.73 -10.44
C ASP A 511 -28.22 -10.55 -11.39
N VAL A 512 -27.02 -10.51 -11.98
CA VAL A 512 -26.63 -9.52 -12.98
C VAL A 512 -26.65 -10.15 -14.36
N LYS A 513 -27.33 -9.50 -15.30
CA LYS A 513 -27.31 -9.87 -16.70
C LYS A 513 -26.04 -9.33 -17.35
N LEU A 514 -25.24 -10.21 -17.96
CA LEU A 514 -24.02 -9.88 -18.67
C LEU A 514 -24.11 -10.37 -20.12
N GLU A 515 -23.95 -9.43 -21.07
CA GLU A 515 -23.94 -9.68 -22.51
C GLU A 515 -22.56 -9.31 -23.05
N ILE A 516 -21.94 -10.20 -23.84
CA ILE A 516 -20.64 -9.96 -24.48
C ILE A 516 -20.90 -9.81 -25.97
N GLU A 517 -20.57 -8.64 -26.50
CA GLU A 517 -20.69 -8.23 -27.89
C GLU A 517 -19.28 -8.20 -28.50
N ASP A 518 -18.82 -9.38 -28.92
CA ASP A 518 -17.43 -9.60 -29.41
C ASP A 518 -17.13 -8.82 -30.71
N ASP A 519 -18.14 -8.56 -31.53
CA ASP A 519 -18.06 -7.85 -32.79
C ASP A 519 -17.74 -6.36 -32.64
N VAL A 520 -18.05 -5.79 -31.47
CA VAL A 520 -17.83 -4.38 -31.14
C VAL A 520 -16.99 -4.20 -29.88
N ASP A 521 -16.27 -5.24 -29.46
CA ASP A 521 -15.33 -5.19 -28.34
C ASP A 521 -15.97 -4.65 -27.03
N ARG A 522 -17.19 -5.11 -26.75
CA ARG A 522 -18.02 -4.56 -25.67
C ARG A 522 -18.61 -5.62 -24.76
N ILE A 523 -18.62 -5.34 -23.46
CA ILE A 523 -19.39 -6.09 -22.46
C ILE A 523 -20.44 -5.17 -21.86
N VAL A 524 -21.71 -5.59 -21.91
CA VAL A 524 -22.85 -4.86 -21.36
C VAL A 524 -23.33 -5.56 -20.10
N VAL A 525 -23.44 -4.82 -19.00
CA VAL A 525 -23.81 -5.33 -17.67
C VAL A 525 -25.06 -4.62 -17.19
N ARG A 526 -26.09 -5.37 -16.77
CA ARG A 526 -27.40 -4.84 -16.33
C ARG A 526 -27.87 -5.53 -15.06
N GLY A 527 -28.34 -4.77 -14.07
CA GLY A 527 -28.79 -5.31 -12.79
C GLY A 527 -28.87 -4.24 -11.70
N GLY A 528 -28.85 -4.64 -10.42
CA GLY A 528 -28.76 -3.71 -9.30
C GLY A 528 -27.45 -2.89 -9.32
N PRO A 529 -27.44 -1.61 -8.91
CA PRO A 529 -26.26 -0.74 -9.04
C PRO A 529 -25.01 -1.29 -8.35
N THR A 530 -25.17 -1.88 -7.18
CA THR A 530 -24.08 -2.43 -6.37
C THR A 530 -23.51 -3.69 -7.01
N GLU A 531 -24.38 -4.58 -7.47
CA GLU A 531 -24.01 -5.85 -8.10
C GLU A 531 -23.37 -5.61 -9.47
N VAL A 532 -23.92 -4.67 -10.26
CA VAL A 532 -23.36 -4.22 -11.55
C VAL A 532 -21.95 -3.67 -11.36
N SER A 533 -21.74 -2.77 -10.40
CA SER A 533 -20.41 -2.23 -10.09
C SER A 533 -19.44 -3.34 -9.67
N GLY A 534 -19.90 -4.28 -8.86
CA GLY A 534 -19.11 -5.45 -8.47
C GLY A 534 -18.72 -6.34 -9.65
N ILE A 535 -19.59 -6.53 -10.64
CA ILE A 535 -19.29 -7.32 -11.85
C ILE A 535 -18.37 -6.56 -12.81
N VAL A 536 -18.57 -5.25 -12.96
CA VAL A 536 -17.67 -4.39 -13.75
C VAL A 536 -16.25 -4.43 -13.18
N GLY A 537 -16.09 -4.44 -11.85
CA GLY A 537 -14.79 -4.63 -11.21
C GLY A 537 -14.12 -5.98 -11.55
N GLU A 538 -14.89 -7.07 -11.58
CA GLU A 538 -14.39 -8.40 -11.97
C GLU A 538 -14.00 -8.46 -13.46
N ILE A 539 -14.75 -7.79 -14.33
CA ILE A 539 -14.42 -7.67 -15.76
C ILE A 539 -13.08 -6.95 -15.93
N TRP A 540 -12.89 -5.80 -15.28
CA TRP A 540 -11.64 -5.05 -15.35
C TRP A 540 -10.46 -5.81 -14.75
N LYS A 541 -10.68 -6.59 -13.69
CA LYS A 541 -9.65 -7.48 -13.14
C LYS A 541 -9.15 -8.49 -14.18
N GLU A 542 -10.05 -9.17 -14.86
CA GLU A 542 -9.71 -10.18 -15.86
C GLU A 542 -8.98 -9.57 -17.08
N ILE A 543 -9.42 -8.39 -17.52
CA ILE A 543 -8.79 -7.63 -18.61
C ILE A 543 -7.37 -7.20 -18.20
N ASN A 544 -7.20 -6.63 -17.01
CA ASN A 544 -5.91 -6.15 -16.50
C ASN A 544 -4.90 -7.29 -16.32
N GLU A 545 -5.33 -8.44 -15.77
CA GLU A 545 -4.48 -9.63 -15.66
C GLU A 545 -3.98 -10.11 -17.03
N ARG A 546 -4.84 -10.04 -18.05
CA ARG A 546 -4.48 -10.43 -19.41
C ARG A 546 -3.52 -9.45 -20.06
N THR A 547 -3.73 -8.15 -19.91
CA THR A 547 -2.83 -7.12 -20.42
C THR A 547 -1.44 -7.24 -19.80
N LYS A 548 -1.37 -7.46 -18.47
CA LYS A 548 -0.11 -7.70 -17.77
C LYS A 548 0.62 -8.93 -18.31
N LYS A 549 -0.08 -10.05 -18.47
CA LYS A 549 0.50 -11.30 -18.99
C LYS A 549 1.01 -11.13 -20.43
N LYS A 550 0.29 -10.38 -21.28
CA LYS A 550 0.70 -10.05 -22.65
C LYS A 550 1.98 -9.19 -22.65
N GLN A 551 2.05 -8.18 -21.77
CA GLN A 551 3.23 -7.34 -21.63
C GLN A 551 4.46 -8.14 -21.16
N GLU A 552 4.29 -9.03 -20.19
CA GLU A 552 5.35 -9.94 -19.73
C GLU A 552 5.81 -10.89 -20.86
N GLU A 553 4.89 -11.40 -21.68
CA GLU A 553 5.21 -12.22 -22.85
C GLU A 553 5.99 -11.46 -23.92
N GLU A 554 5.60 -10.22 -24.21
CA GLU A 554 6.33 -9.37 -25.14
C GLU A 554 7.74 -9.04 -24.63
N GLN A 555 7.88 -8.68 -23.35
CA GLN A 555 9.19 -8.45 -22.73
C GLN A 555 10.04 -9.72 -22.76
N ALA A 556 9.45 -10.88 -22.47
CA ALA A 556 10.15 -12.16 -22.50
C ALA A 556 10.67 -12.51 -23.91
N LYS A 557 9.83 -12.34 -24.94
CA LYS A 557 10.24 -12.51 -26.35
C LYS A 557 11.41 -11.61 -26.73
N LEU A 558 11.41 -10.40 -26.19
CA LEU A 558 12.40 -9.38 -26.48
C LEU A 558 13.76 -9.70 -25.86
N VAL A 559 13.78 -10.17 -24.61
CA VAL A 559 15.01 -10.69 -23.97
C VAL A 559 15.56 -11.89 -24.75
N SER A 560 14.69 -12.81 -25.18
CA SER A 560 15.09 -14.00 -25.96
C SER A 560 15.69 -13.73 -27.34
N LYS A 561 15.51 -12.52 -27.89
CA LYS A 561 16.18 -12.11 -29.13
C LYS A 561 17.67 -11.86 -28.92
N ASN A 562 18.06 -11.33 -27.76
CA ASN A 562 19.44 -10.92 -27.49
C ASN A 562 20.19 -11.96 -26.65
N ILE A 563 19.47 -12.71 -25.82
CA ILE A 563 20.06 -13.60 -24.82
C ILE A 563 19.31 -14.91 -24.81
N GLU A 564 20.05 -16.00 -24.97
CA GLU A 564 19.55 -17.36 -24.90
C GLU A 564 20.23 -18.10 -23.76
N TRP A 565 19.44 -18.40 -22.75
CA TRP A 565 19.70 -19.44 -21.78
C TRP A 565 19.26 -20.77 -22.39
N SER A 566 20.18 -21.72 -22.39
CA SER A 566 19.92 -23.11 -22.75
C SER A 566 20.33 -24.01 -21.60
N TYR A 567 19.74 -25.20 -21.58
CA TYR A 567 20.08 -26.23 -20.63
C TYR A 567 20.46 -27.51 -21.37
N GLU A 568 21.39 -28.25 -20.79
CA GLU A 568 21.79 -29.57 -21.25
C GLU A 568 21.27 -30.61 -20.27
N ILE A 569 20.57 -31.61 -20.81
CA ILE A 569 19.99 -32.70 -20.04
C ILE A 569 20.28 -33.99 -20.80
N GLN A 570 20.94 -34.95 -20.13
CA GLN A 570 21.33 -36.23 -20.74
C GLN A 570 22.10 -36.06 -22.09
N GLY A 571 22.95 -35.03 -22.18
CA GLY A 571 23.73 -34.70 -23.38
C GLY A 571 22.97 -33.98 -24.49
N ILE A 572 21.67 -33.71 -24.33
CA ILE A 572 20.86 -32.97 -25.30
C ILE A 572 20.72 -31.51 -24.84
N GLN A 573 21.12 -30.58 -25.70
CA GLN A 573 20.97 -29.14 -25.45
C GLN A 573 19.63 -28.62 -25.95
N MET A 574 18.95 -27.82 -25.12
CA MET A 574 17.66 -27.21 -25.41
C MET A 574 17.59 -25.77 -24.90
N ALA A 575 16.91 -24.89 -25.63
CA ALA A 575 16.67 -23.53 -25.19
C ALA A 575 15.53 -23.46 -24.16
N PHE A 576 15.65 -22.55 -23.19
CA PHE A 576 14.52 -22.23 -22.32
C PHE A 576 13.44 -21.48 -23.12
N ALA A 577 12.17 -21.76 -22.79
CA ALA A 577 11.06 -20.97 -23.31
C ALA A 577 11.22 -19.49 -22.93
N PRO A 578 10.72 -18.52 -23.73
CA PRO A 578 11.04 -17.10 -23.54
C PRO A 578 10.81 -16.56 -22.13
N LYS A 579 9.72 -16.97 -21.46
CA LYS A 579 9.44 -16.56 -20.07
C LYS A 579 10.48 -17.05 -19.08
N ALA A 580 10.87 -18.33 -19.18
CA ALA A 580 11.90 -18.90 -18.31
C ALA A 580 13.26 -18.26 -18.61
N ASN A 581 13.60 -18.08 -19.89
CA ASN A 581 14.80 -17.38 -20.34
C ASN A 581 14.92 -15.97 -19.74
N ALA A 582 13.87 -15.16 -19.85
CA ALA A 582 13.85 -13.80 -19.32
C ALA A 582 13.94 -13.77 -17.78
N ARG A 583 13.33 -14.74 -17.11
CA ARG A 583 13.39 -14.85 -15.65
C ARG A 583 14.79 -15.22 -15.15
N ILE A 584 15.46 -16.14 -15.84
CA ILE A 584 16.84 -16.53 -15.54
C ILE A 584 17.78 -15.34 -15.79
N GLU A 585 17.61 -14.64 -16.92
CA GLU A 585 18.40 -13.46 -17.23
C GLU A 585 18.22 -12.33 -16.21
N LEU A 586 16.98 -12.07 -15.78
CA LEU A 586 16.71 -11.06 -14.75
C LEU A 586 17.42 -11.41 -13.44
N ALA A 587 17.32 -12.66 -12.99
CA ALA A 587 18.02 -13.12 -11.78
C ALA A 587 19.54 -13.01 -11.92
N HIS A 588 20.09 -13.36 -13.08
CA HIS A 588 21.50 -13.19 -13.39
C HIS A 588 21.93 -11.72 -13.36
N SER A 589 21.15 -10.81 -13.94
CA SER A 589 21.45 -9.37 -13.95
C SER A 589 21.46 -8.71 -12.57
N LYS A 590 20.74 -9.31 -11.61
CA LYS A 590 20.64 -8.87 -10.21
C LYS A 590 21.63 -9.55 -9.26
N ASP A 591 22.55 -10.37 -9.79
CA ASP A 591 23.47 -11.20 -9.01
C ASP A 591 22.75 -12.13 -8.00
N GLU A 592 21.53 -12.55 -8.34
CA GLU A 592 20.79 -13.53 -7.55
C GLU A 592 21.47 -14.90 -7.70
N HIS A 593 21.57 -15.63 -6.59
CA HIS A 593 22.29 -16.90 -6.57
C HIS A 593 21.45 -18.04 -7.16
N THR A 594 20.13 -17.99 -6.94
CA THR A 594 19.21 -19.04 -7.38
C THR A 594 17.91 -18.47 -7.94
N VAL A 595 17.33 -19.15 -8.93
CA VAL A 595 16.03 -18.79 -9.52
C VAL A 595 15.21 -20.04 -9.80
N GLN A 596 13.89 -19.96 -9.62
CA GLN A 596 12.99 -21.06 -9.93
C GLN A 596 12.32 -20.89 -11.29
N VAL A 597 12.36 -21.94 -12.12
CA VAL A 597 11.70 -21.98 -13.42
C VAL A 597 10.92 -23.28 -13.60
N SER A 598 9.80 -23.21 -14.31
CA SER A 598 9.06 -24.40 -14.71
C SER A 598 9.64 -24.96 -16.01
N LEU A 599 10.03 -26.23 -15.98
CA LEU A 599 10.57 -26.94 -17.13
C LEU A 599 9.95 -28.34 -17.18
N ARG A 600 9.34 -28.69 -18.32
CA ARG A 600 8.71 -30.01 -18.56
C ARG A 600 7.72 -30.45 -17.47
N GLY A 601 7.01 -29.50 -16.85
CA GLY A 601 6.03 -29.78 -15.79
C GLY A 601 6.62 -29.93 -14.38
N ASP A 602 7.94 -29.90 -14.21
CA ASP A 602 8.63 -29.84 -12.92
C ASP A 602 9.12 -28.41 -12.64
N LYS A 603 9.35 -28.08 -11.36
CA LYS A 603 10.00 -26.84 -10.95
C LYS A 603 11.49 -27.10 -10.76
N PHE A 604 12.32 -26.42 -11.53
CA PHE A 604 13.77 -26.47 -11.40
C PHE A 604 14.26 -25.31 -10.55
N VAL A 605 15.12 -25.61 -9.58
CA VAL A 605 15.95 -24.60 -8.90
C VAL A 605 17.24 -24.47 -9.69
N ILE A 606 17.42 -23.32 -10.31
CA ILE A 606 18.60 -22.94 -11.09
C ILE A 606 19.59 -22.26 -10.15
N ASP A 607 20.82 -22.75 -10.08
CA ASP A 607 21.97 -22.13 -9.43
C ASP A 607 22.82 -21.43 -10.49
N LEU A 608 22.79 -20.10 -10.48
CA LEU A 608 23.45 -19.26 -11.48
C LEU A 608 24.97 -19.19 -11.27
N LYS A 609 25.47 -19.45 -10.05
CA LYS A 609 26.91 -19.48 -9.77
C LYS A 609 27.54 -20.79 -10.24
N ARG A 610 26.81 -21.89 -10.07
CA ARG A 610 27.26 -23.23 -10.50
C ARG A 610 26.89 -23.54 -11.95
N ASN A 611 26.15 -22.66 -12.61
CA ASN A 611 25.58 -22.88 -13.94
C ASN A 611 24.88 -24.25 -14.04
N SER A 612 24.07 -24.59 -13.03
CA SER A 612 23.36 -25.86 -12.97
C SER A 612 21.94 -25.69 -12.46
N GLY A 613 21.10 -26.71 -12.63
CA GLY A 613 19.76 -26.72 -12.10
C GLY A 613 19.34 -28.10 -11.65
N ARG A 614 18.40 -28.17 -10.70
CA ARG A 614 17.84 -29.43 -10.22
C ARG A 614 16.33 -29.39 -10.15
N GLY A 615 15.67 -30.38 -10.75
CA GLY A 615 14.23 -30.59 -10.65
C GLY A 615 13.83 -30.92 -9.21
N GLN A 616 12.83 -30.24 -8.68
CA GLN A 616 12.37 -30.44 -7.30
C GLN A 616 11.67 -31.77 -7.11
N THR A 617 10.92 -32.22 -8.12
CA THR A 617 10.15 -33.47 -8.06
C THR A 617 10.91 -34.61 -8.73
N SER A 618 11.50 -34.36 -9.90
CA SER A 618 12.23 -35.38 -10.66
C SER A 618 13.64 -35.65 -10.11
N GLY A 619 14.22 -34.69 -9.38
CA GLY A 619 15.62 -34.74 -8.95
C GLY A 619 16.62 -34.59 -10.12
N GLU A 620 16.13 -34.44 -11.35
CA GLU A 620 16.92 -34.41 -12.58
C GLU A 620 17.86 -33.20 -12.58
N GLN A 621 19.10 -33.40 -13.01
CA GLN A 621 20.10 -32.34 -13.07
C GLN A 621 20.27 -31.83 -14.49
N ILE A 622 20.41 -30.52 -14.60
CA ILE A 622 20.70 -29.83 -15.85
C ILE A 622 21.91 -28.93 -15.70
N THR A 623 22.65 -28.74 -16.80
CA THR A 623 23.74 -27.77 -16.88
C THR A 623 23.28 -26.59 -17.73
N LEU A 624 23.60 -25.38 -17.33
CA LEU A 624 23.15 -24.14 -17.98
C LEU A 624 24.25 -23.59 -18.88
N LYS A 625 23.84 -23.07 -20.03
CA LYS A 625 24.69 -22.29 -20.93
C LYS A 625 23.98 -21.00 -21.28
N ARG A 626 24.64 -19.87 -20.99
CA ARG A 626 24.20 -18.54 -21.43
C ARG A 626 24.92 -18.19 -22.73
N LYS A 627 24.15 -17.91 -23.77
CA LYS A 627 24.66 -17.40 -25.04
C LYS A 627 24.11 -16.01 -25.27
N VAL A 628 25.02 -15.06 -25.43
CA VAL A 628 24.70 -13.73 -25.94
C VAL A 628 24.63 -13.85 -27.46
N LYS A 629 23.48 -13.56 -28.05
CA LYS A 629 23.30 -13.58 -29.51
C LYS A 629 23.94 -12.30 -30.07
N GLY A 630 25.17 -12.41 -30.56
CA GLY A 630 25.93 -11.32 -31.17
C GLY A 630 25.70 -11.16 -32.68
N ALA A 631 25.87 -9.92 -33.14
CA ALA A 631 26.06 -9.33 -34.48
C ALA A 631 25.31 -9.86 -35.73
N ASP A 632 25.09 -11.15 -35.93
CA ASP A 632 24.56 -11.65 -37.20
C ASP A 632 23.02 -11.72 -37.24
N GLU A 633 22.35 -11.62 -36.08
CA GLU A 633 20.88 -11.63 -35.97
C GLU A 633 20.29 -10.59 -34.99
N GLY A 634 21.10 -9.66 -34.46
CA GLY A 634 20.73 -8.75 -33.36
C GLY A 634 20.90 -7.24 -33.64
N ILE A 635 20.54 -6.39 -32.67
CA ILE A 635 20.76 -4.93 -32.75
C ILE A 635 22.27 -4.64 -32.85
N ALA A 636 22.68 -4.06 -33.98
CA ALA A 636 24.05 -3.67 -34.24
C ALA A 636 24.57 -2.64 -33.22
N LEU A 637 25.79 -2.85 -32.73
CA LEU A 637 26.49 -1.87 -31.90
C LEU A 637 26.91 -0.65 -32.73
N PRO A 638 27.12 0.52 -32.11
CA PRO A 638 27.53 1.71 -32.84
C PRO A 638 28.89 1.51 -33.53
N LYS A 639 28.96 1.83 -34.82
CA LYS A 639 30.17 1.63 -35.64
C LYS A 639 31.41 2.38 -35.13
N HIS A 640 31.21 3.46 -34.38
CA HIS A 640 32.28 4.28 -33.82
C HIS A 640 32.80 3.78 -32.47
N TRP A 641 32.23 2.70 -31.92
CA TRP A 641 32.72 2.12 -30.67
C TRP A 641 34.08 1.45 -30.87
N THR A 642 34.94 1.63 -29.87
CA THR A 642 36.20 0.90 -29.77
C THR A 642 35.87 -0.56 -29.46
N PRO A 643 36.60 -1.55 -30.02
CA PRO A 643 36.43 -2.94 -29.63
C PRO A 643 36.49 -3.13 -28.11
N MET A 644 35.71 -4.07 -27.57
CA MET A 644 35.78 -4.41 -26.14
C MET A 644 37.14 -5.05 -25.82
N PRO A 645 37.75 -4.79 -24.64
CA PRO A 645 39.09 -5.25 -24.33
C PRO A 645 39.23 -6.77 -24.22
N SER A 646 38.15 -7.46 -23.83
CA SER A 646 38.06 -8.92 -23.79
C SER A 646 36.60 -9.37 -23.95
N HIS A 647 36.41 -10.66 -24.26
CA HIS A 647 35.08 -11.27 -24.36
C HIS A 647 34.30 -11.29 -23.03
N ASP A 648 35.01 -11.28 -21.90
CA ASP A 648 34.41 -11.27 -20.55
C ASP A 648 34.20 -9.86 -19.99
N SER A 649 34.69 -8.82 -20.68
CA SER A 649 34.57 -7.43 -20.23
C SER A 649 33.15 -6.91 -20.44
N THR A 650 32.47 -6.58 -19.34
CA THR A 650 31.11 -6.01 -19.38
C THR A 650 31.09 -4.53 -19.75
N VAL A 651 32.16 -3.80 -19.40
CA VAL A 651 32.25 -2.33 -19.54
C VAL A 651 33.62 -1.93 -20.07
N HIS A 652 33.64 -1.06 -21.06
CA HIS A 652 34.84 -0.37 -21.53
C HIS A 652 34.63 1.14 -21.46
N LYS A 653 35.40 1.82 -20.60
CA LYS A 653 35.44 3.29 -20.56
C LYS A 653 36.54 3.79 -21.49
N VAL A 654 36.15 4.48 -22.54
CA VAL A 654 37.07 5.00 -23.57
C VAL A 654 37.28 6.49 -23.34
N PRO A 655 38.48 6.93 -22.90
CA PRO A 655 38.79 8.36 -22.81
C PRO A 655 38.70 9.02 -24.18
N LEU A 656 37.95 10.11 -24.28
CA LEU A 656 37.79 10.85 -25.53
C LEU A 656 38.89 11.90 -25.68
N HIS A 657 39.48 11.97 -26.87
CA HIS A 657 40.50 12.98 -27.16
C HIS A 657 39.87 14.37 -27.31
N PRO A 658 40.44 15.45 -26.72
CA PRO A 658 39.85 16.78 -26.77
C PRO A 658 39.57 17.33 -28.18
N SER A 659 40.37 16.94 -29.18
CA SER A 659 40.14 17.35 -30.58
C SER A 659 39.08 16.53 -31.32
N SER A 660 38.54 15.47 -30.71
CA SER A 660 37.53 14.63 -31.36
C SER A 660 36.19 15.36 -31.48
N PRO A 661 35.45 15.20 -32.59
CA PRO A 661 34.11 15.80 -32.74
C PRO A 661 33.15 15.40 -31.62
N GLU A 662 33.28 14.16 -31.13
CA GLU A 662 32.48 13.61 -30.04
C GLU A 662 32.74 14.31 -28.70
N TYR A 663 34.01 14.53 -28.33
CA TYR A 663 34.38 15.30 -27.14
C TYR A 663 33.82 16.72 -27.22
N GLN A 664 34.03 17.40 -28.36
CA GLN A 664 33.58 18.76 -28.58
C GLN A 664 32.05 18.89 -28.52
N ASP A 665 31.31 17.87 -28.95
CA ASP A 665 29.85 17.85 -28.83
C ASP A 665 29.37 17.81 -27.38
N VAL A 666 29.96 16.92 -26.57
CA VAL A 666 29.61 16.80 -25.15
C VAL A 666 30.01 18.07 -24.39
N VAL A 667 31.20 18.62 -24.65
CA VAL A 667 31.66 19.90 -24.07
C VAL A 667 30.67 21.01 -24.37
N ARG A 668 30.28 21.18 -25.65
CA ARG A 668 29.36 22.25 -26.06
C ARG A 668 28.02 22.16 -25.33
N LYS A 669 27.45 20.95 -25.21
CA LYS A 669 26.16 20.72 -24.53
C LYS A 669 26.25 20.94 -23.02
N PHE A 670 27.35 20.51 -22.41
CA PHE A 670 27.63 20.74 -20.99
C PHE A 670 27.77 22.24 -20.69
N GLN A 671 28.66 22.93 -21.41
CA GLN A 671 28.96 24.35 -21.18
C GLN A 671 27.76 25.26 -21.48
N ALA A 672 26.89 24.88 -22.41
CA ALA A 672 25.65 25.61 -22.70
C ALA A 672 24.74 25.77 -21.47
N THR A 673 24.86 24.88 -20.47
CA THR A 673 23.95 24.87 -19.31
C THR A 673 24.65 24.85 -17.94
N ALA A 674 25.94 24.51 -17.85
CA ALA A 674 26.72 24.46 -16.60
C ALA A 674 27.56 25.73 -16.32
N GLY A 675 27.63 26.68 -17.27
CA GLY A 675 28.50 27.86 -17.15
C GLY A 675 29.99 27.52 -17.29
N ALA A 676 30.86 28.25 -16.58
CA ALA A 676 32.33 28.22 -16.73
C ALA A 676 33.04 27.09 -15.95
N LEU A 677 32.38 25.95 -15.72
CA LEU A 677 33.00 24.79 -15.07
C LEU A 677 34.03 24.13 -16.00
N ASN A 678 35.21 23.82 -15.47
CA ASN A 678 36.32 23.26 -16.24
C ASN A 678 36.21 21.74 -16.36
N ILE A 679 36.04 21.22 -17.57
CA ILE A 679 35.99 19.77 -17.81
C ILE A 679 37.42 19.21 -17.75
N GLN A 680 37.65 18.24 -16.86
CA GLN A 680 38.93 17.55 -16.73
C GLN A 680 39.08 16.44 -17.78
N ARG A 681 38.03 15.64 -17.97
CA ARG A 681 38.00 14.58 -18.99
C ARG A 681 36.57 14.10 -19.27
N ILE A 682 36.40 13.47 -20.42
CA ILE A 682 35.16 12.81 -20.83
C ILE A 682 35.51 11.38 -21.25
N GLU A 683 34.81 10.41 -20.67
CA GLU A 683 34.94 8.99 -20.99
C GLU A 683 33.63 8.51 -21.62
N ARG A 684 33.68 7.91 -22.84
CA ARG A 684 32.55 7.18 -23.39
C ARG A 684 32.43 5.84 -22.66
N VAL A 685 31.24 5.55 -22.14
CA VAL A 685 30.96 4.25 -21.53
C VAL A 685 30.41 3.32 -22.60
N GLN A 686 31.10 2.21 -22.82
CA GLN A 686 30.65 1.16 -23.74
C GLN A 686 30.26 -0.07 -22.93
N ASN A 687 28.97 -0.26 -22.81
CA ASN A 687 28.36 -1.48 -22.30
C ASN A 687 27.40 -2.02 -23.37
N PRO A 688 27.80 -3.08 -24.12
CA PRO A 688 26.98 -3.66 -25.18
C PRO A 688 25.59 -4.12 -24.70
N HIS A 689 25.51 -4.69 -23.50
CA HIS A 689 24.26 -5.23 -22.96
C HIS A 689 23.25 -4.13 -22.63
N LEU A 690 23.70 -3.09 -21.92
CA LEU A 690 22.85 -1.94 -21.61
C LEU A 690 22.40 -1.24 -22.89
N TYR A 691 23.31 -1.09 -23.87
CA TYR A 691 22.98 -0.45 -25.14
C TYR A 691 21.94 -1.24 -25.95
N GLN A 692 22.07 -2.56 -26.03
CA GLN A 692 21.11 -3.39 -26.74
C GLN A 692 19.74 -3.41 -26.05
N SER A 693 19.70 -3.50 -24.72
CA SER A 693 18.46 -3.40 -23.93
C SER A 693 17.74 -2.06 -24.16
N TYR A 694 18.52 -0.98 -24.14
CA TYR A 694 18.08 0.38 -24.44
C TYR A 694 17.52 0.51 -25.88
N MET A 695 18.26 0.04 -26.89
CA MET A 695 17.87 0.15 -28.30
C MET A 695 16.60 -0.63 -28.62
N VAL A 696 16.46 -1.79 -27.98
CA VAL A 696 15.25 -2.60 -28.04
C VAL A 696 14.03 -1.82 -27.53
N ARG A 697 14.16 -1.14 -26.39
CA ARG A 697 13.10 -0.32 -25.80
C ARG A 697 12.80 0.88 -26.69
N LYS A 698 13.85 1.50 -27.25
CA LYS A 698 13.75 2.62 -28.21
C LYS A 698 12.94 2.24 -29.43
N GLN A 699 13.23 1.10 -30.07
CA GLN A 699 12.47 0.63 -31.24
C GLN A 699 10.97 0.46 -30.95
N LYS A 700 10.62 -0.04 -29.76
CA LYS A 700 9.21 -0.14 -29.34
C LYS A 700 8.59 1.25 -29.16
N MET A 701 9.23 2.11 -28.37
CA MET A 701 8.70 3.44 -28.07
C MET A 701 8.61 4.34 -29.31
N ASP A 702 9.56 4.24 -30.23
CA ASP A 702 9.53 4.98 -31.49
C ASP A 702 8.39 4.53 -32.41
N LYS A 703 8.05 3.23 -32.40
CA LYS A 703 6.89 2.72 -33.14
C LYS A 703 5.58 3.30 -32.58
N ASP A 704 5.50 3.47 -31.26
CA ASP A 704 4.31 3.96 -30.57
C ASP A 704 4.21 5.50 -30.60
N ALA A 705 5.34 6.22 -30.67
CA ALA A 705 5.43 7.68 -30.56
C ALA A 705 5.86 8.41 -31.85
N GLY A 706 6.04 7.71 -32.98
CA GLY A 706 6.40 8.33 -34.26
C GLY A 706 7.87 8.75 -34.38
N GLY A 707 8.79 8.08 -33.68
CA GLY A 707 10.24 8.20 -33.91
C GLY A 707 11.02 9.23 -33.06
N ASN A 708 10.39 9.89 -32.09
CA ASN A 708 11.04 10.92 -31.26
C ASN A 708 10.96 10.62 -29.75
N SER A 709 11.24 9.37 -29.36
CA SER A 709 11.13 8.95 -27.96
C SER A 709 12.35 9.29 -27.08
N GLU A 710 13.49 9.65 -27.67
CA GLU A 710 14.80 9.83 -27.01
C GLU A 710 15.13 11.30 -26.74
N ARG A 711 15.78 11.56 -25.60
CA ARG A 711 16.50 12.80 -25.29
C ARG A 711 17.88 12.48 -24.71
N GLN A 712 18.82 13.39 -24.87
CA GLN A 712 20.09 13.34 -24.14
C GLN A 712 20.00 14.29 -22.92
N LEU A 713 20.26 13.76 -21.73
CA LEU A 713 20.03 14.46 -20.46
C LEU A 713 21.18 14.21 -19.47
N PHE A 714 21.31 15.08 -18.47
CA PHE A 714 22.35 15.02 -17.44
C PHE A 714 21.88 14.29 -16.18
N HIS A 715 22.79 13.55 -15.54
CA HIS A 715 22.55 12.89 -14.26
C HIS A 715 23.78 13.01 -13.36
N GLY A 716 23.70 13.85 -12.32
CA GLY A 716 24.74 13.96 -11.29
C GLY A 716 24.67 12.82 -10.29
N THR A 717 25.81 12.25 -9.93
CA THR A 717 25.87 11.14 -8.95
C THR A 717 27.17 11.17 -8.15
N ASP A 718 27.18 10.46 -7.02
CA ASP A 718 28.39 10.29 -6.21
C ASP A 718 29.34 9.26 -6.83
N ALA A 719 30.66 9.47 -6.68
CA ALA A 719 31.71 8.62 -7.25
C ALA A 719 31.55 7.12 -6.91
N LYS A 720 31.00 6.81 -5.73
CA LYS A 720 30.70 5.43 -5.29
C LYS A 720 29.71 4.69 -6.19
N ASN A 721 28.85 5.40 -6.91
CA ASN A 721 27.81 4.81 -7.76
C ASN A 721 28.29 4.54 -9.20
N ILE A 722 29.43 5.10 -9.62
CA ILE A 722 29.91 5.06 -11.01
C ILE A 722 30.13 3.63 -11.50
N ASN A 723 30.80 2.79 -10.70
CA ASN A 723 31.05 1.40 -11.08
C ASN A 723 29.75 0.61 -11.22
N HIS A 724 28.77 0.85 -10.35
CA HIS A 724 27.46 0.22 -10.43
C HIS A 724 26.72 0.66 -11.69
N ILE A 725 26.62 1.96 -11.95
CA ILE A 725 25.89 2.51 -13.10
C ILE A 725 26.50 2.04 -14.43
N ASN A 726 27.83 2.00 -14.53
CA ASN A 726 28.46 1.54 -15.77
C ASN A 726 28.18 0.05 -16.06
N THR A 727 28.13 -0.78 -15.02
CA THR A 727 27.97 -2.24 -15.15
C THR A 727 26.51 -2.65 -15.28
N HIS A 728 25.64 -2.10 -14.43
CA HIS A 728 24.25 -2.53 -14.26
C HIS A 728 23.23 -1.50 -14.78
N GLY A 729 23.66 -0.32 -15.18
CA GLY A 729 22.78 0.77 -15.61
C GLY A 729 22.23 1.59 -14.44
N PHE A 730 21.35 2.53 -14.75
CA PHE A 730 20.64 3.28 -13.72
C PHE A 730 19.54 2.39 -13.13
N ASP A 731 19.46 2.34 -11.80
CA ASP A 731 18.49 1.51 -11.09
C ASP A 731 17.59 2.39 -10.22
N ARG A 732 16.28 2.34 -10.49
CA ARG A 732 15.25 3.09 -9.76
C ARG A 732 15.14 2.71 -8.29
N ASN A 733 15.62 1.53 -7.87
CA ASN A 733 15.62 1.12 -6.46
C ASN A 733 16.54 1.99 -5.60
N PHE A 734 17.44 2.77 -6.22
CA PHE A 734 18.27 3.78 -5.55
C PHE A 734 17.63 5.19 -5.56
N CYS A 735 16.34 5.32 -5.92
CA CYS A 735 15.61 6.59 -5.86
C CYS A 735 15.49 7.13 -4.42
N GLY A 736 15.44 8.45 -4.27
CA GLY A 736 15.24 9.13 -2.98
C GLY A 736 16.50 9.59 -2.26
N SER A 737 17.70 9.25 -2.75
CA SER A 737 18.97 9.76 -2.20
C SER A 737 19.10 11.29 -2.27
N ARG A 738 18.38 11.95 -3.18
CA ARG A 738 18.36 13.42 -3.36
C ARG A 738 16.94 13.98 -3.62
N GLY A 739 15.90 13.24 -3.21
CA GLY A 739 14.49 13.63 -3.33
C GLY A 739 13.69 12.83 -4.38
N THR A 740 12.36 12.88 -4.26
CA THR A 740 11.39 12.19 -5.15
C THR A 740 10.29 13.14 -5.63
N ALA A 741 10.61 14.42 -5.85
CA ALA A 741 9.64 15.50 -6.08
C ALA A 741 8.62 15.26 -7.21
N TYR A 742 8.95 14.44 -8.21
CA TYR A 742 8.09 14.16 -9.36
C TYR A 742 7.84 12.67 -9.55
N GLY A 743 8.18 11.83 -8.57
CA GLY A 743 7.98 10.38 -8.60
C GLY A 743 9.20 9.58 -8.14
N ARG A 744 9.01 8.30 -7.90
CA ARG A 744 10.00 7.33 -7.42
C ARG A 744 10.68 6.60 -8.58
N GLY A 745 11.38 7.36 -9.42
CA GLY A 745 12.13 6.88 -10.58
C GLY A 745 13.55 7.43 -10.64
N VAL A 746 14.20 7.27 -11.79
CA VAL A 746 15.54 7.83 -12.06
C VAL A 746 15.41 9.22 -12.66
N TYR A 747 16.09 10.19 -12.06
CA TYR A 747 16.00 11.61 -12.41
C TYR A 747 17.07 12.01 -13.41
N PHE A 748 16.68 12.76 -14.42
CA PHE A 748 17.55 13.33 -15.44
C PHE A 748 17.20 14.80 -15.66
N ALA A 749 18.20 15.65 -15.74
CA ALA A 749 18.03 17.08 -15.97
C ALA A 749 18.36 17.45 -17.40
N ARG A 750 17.58 18.38 -17.98
CA ARG A 750 17.93 19.03 -19.24
C ARG A 750 19.23 19.83 -19.11
N ASP A 751 19.38 20.52 -17.98
CA ASP A 751 20.47 21.46 -17.74
C ASP A 751 21.51 20.85 -16.80
N ALA A 752 22.78 20.86 -17.21
CA ALA A 752 23.89 20.29 -16.44
C ALA A 752 24.05 20.96 -15.07
N GLN A 753 23.78 22.26 -14.94
CA GLN A 753 23.86 22.99 -13.68
C GLN A 753 23.02 22.36 -12.57
N TYR A 754 21.83 21.84 -12.89
CA TYR A 754 21.00 21.14 -11.91
C TYR A 754 21.70 19.88 -11.39
N SER A 755 22.38 19.16 -12.27
CA SER A 755 23.13 17.94 -11.95
C SER A 755 24.44 18.22 -11.20
N VAL A 756 24.98 19.45 -11.22
CA VAL A 756 26.21 19.81 -10.50
C VAL A 756 26.04 19.67 -9.00
N ALA A 757 24.91 20.10 -8.44
CA ALA A 757 24.61 19.94 -7.01
C ALA A 757 24.46 18.46 -6.62
N CYS A 758 24.13 17.61 -7.60
CA CYS A 758 23.96 16.17 -7.45
C CYS A 758 25.26 15.37 -7.60
N ALA A 759 26.33 15.98 -8.10
CA ALA A 759 27.65 15.37 -8.19
C ALA A 759 28.41 15.61 -6.87
N GLY A 760 28.81 14.54 -6.18
CA GLY A 760 29.39 14.56 -4.83
C GLY A 760 30.58 15.52 -4.58
N GLY A 761 30.97 15.69 -3.31
CA GLY A 761 32.09 16.56 -2.92
C GLY A 761 33.45 15.84 -2.86
N GLY A 762 34.50 16.42 -3.48
CA GLY A 762 35.90 15.96 -3.46
C GLY A 762 36.42 15.36 -4.78
N GLY A 763 37.74 15.35 -5.00
CA GLY A 763 38.48 14.56 -6.02
C GLY A 763 38.14 14.72 -7.52
N GLY A 764 37.19 15.59 -7.89
CA GLY A 764 36.63 15.76 -9.24
C GLY A 764 35.16 15.35 -9.26
N ARG A 765 34.26 16.27 -9.59
CA ARG A 765 32.81 15.99 -9.60
C ARG A 765 32.47 15.23 -10.87
N GLN A 766 31.55 14.28 -10.79
CA GLN A 766 31.21 13.42 -11.91
C GLN A 766 29.71 13.46 -12.21
N MET A 767 29.37 13.51 -13.49
CA MET A 767 27.99 13.35 -13.94
C MET A 767 27.94 12.59 -15.26
N TYR A 768 26.81 11.96 -15.53
CA TYR A 768 26.53 11.34 -16.82
C TYR A 768 25.85 12.32 -17.76
N PHE A 769 26.23 12.26 -19.03
CA PHE A 769 25.41 12.73 -20.14
C PHE A 769 24.88 11.49 -20.86
N ALA A 770 23.60 11.20 -20.62
CA ALA A 770 22.97 9.91 -20.89
C ALA A 770 21.90 10.02 -21.99
N LYS A 771 21.64 8.92 -22.69
CA LYS A 771 20.47 8.78 -23.57
C LYS A 771 19.28 8.28 -22.77
N VAL A 772 18.13 8.93 -22.89
CA VAL A 772 16.94 8.68 -22.06
C VAL A 772 15.69 8.65 -22.94
N LEU A 773 14.95 7.55 -22.87
CA LEU A 773 13.68 7.35 -23.57
C LEU A 773 12.54 7.95 -22.75
N VAL A 774 12.22 9.21 -23.02
CA VAL A 774 11.19 9.97 -22.30
C VAL A 774 9.79 9.81 -22.90
N GLY A 775 9.69 9.49 -24.20
CA GLY A 775 8.42 9.27 -24.89
C GLY A 775 7.40 10.40 -24.64
N GLN A 776 6.12 10.03 -24.46
CA GLN A 776 5.09 10.96 -24.01
C GLN A 776 5.13 11.10 -22.50
N TYR A 777 5.01 12.33 -22.00
CA TYR A 777 5.13 12.62 -20.57
C TYR A 777 4.02 13.53 -20.04
N CYS A 778 3.79 13.45 -18.73
CA CYS A 778 2.89 14.32 -17.97
C CYS A 778 3.60 14.88 -16.72
N VAL A 779 2.96 15.81 -16.01
CA VAL A 779 3.50 16.31 -14.73
C VAL A 779 3.56 15.18 -13.70
N GLY A 780 4.69 15.07 -13.00
CA GLY A 780 4.93 14.05 -11.98
C GLY A 780 4.49 14.46 -10.58
N ASP A 781 4.26 13.46 -9.72
CA ASP A 781 3.88 13.62 -8.32
C ASP A 781 4.76 12.72 -7.43
N PRO A 782 5.14 13.15 -6.21
CA PRO A 782 6.04 12.37 -5.36
C PRO A 782 5.60 10.95 -5.00
N SER A 783 4.29 10.68 -5.01
CA SER A 783 3.72 9.36 -4.69
C SER A 783 3.83 8.36 -5.85
N MET A 784 4.09 8.83 -7.07
CA MET A 784 4.10 7.99 -8.27
C MET A 784 5.26 6.98 -8.24
N ILE A 785 4.93 5.70 -8.40
CA ILE A 785 5.90 4.61 -8.61
C ILE A 785 5.92 4.12 -10.07
N VAL A 786 4.94 4.57 -10.85
CA VAL A 786 4.81 4.41 -12.31
C VAL A 786 4.09 5.66 -12.85
N PRO A 787 4.25 6.02 -14.13
CA PRO A 787 3.49 7.11 -14.73
C PRO A 787 1.98 6.84 -14.71
N PRO A 788 1.13 7.88 -14.68
CA PRO A 788 -0.32 7.70 -14.72
C PRO A 788 -0.81 7.25 -16.10
N PRO A 789 -2.06 6.76 -16.21
CA PRO A 789 -2.70 6.49 -17.49
C PRO A 789 -2.82 7.74 -18.37
N LYS A 790 -2.61 7.59 -19.68
CA LYS A 790 -2.88 8.62 -20.70
C LYS A 790 -4.37 8.92 -20.81
N ASN A 791 -5.20 7.92 -20.57
CA ASN A 791 -6.66 8.03 -20.57
C ASN A 791 -7.22 7.27 -19.36
N PRO A 792 -8.05 7.89 -18.49
CA PRO A 792 -8.69 7.21 -17.36
C PRO A 792 -9.52 5.98 -17.74
N SER A 793 -10.07 5.92 -18.96
CA SER A 793 -10.83 4.77 -19.47
C SER A 793 -9.95 3.64 -20.02
N LYS A 794 -8.63 3.85 -20.12
CA LYS A 794 -7.62 2.87 -20.56
C LYS A 794 -6.44 2.87 -19.57
N PRO A 795 -6.66 2.45 -18.31
CA PRO A 795 -5.68 2.55 -17.23
C PRO A 795 -4.36 1.82 -17.51
N GLU A 796 -4.34 0.90 -18.46
CA GLU A 796 -3.17 0.14 -18.90
C GLU A 796 -2.22 0.92 -19.83
N ILE A 797 -2.70 1.97 -20.48
CA ILE A 797 -1.88 2.79 -21.39
C ILE A 797 -1.32 3.96 -20.60
N LEU A 798 -0.13 3.77 -20.05
CA LEU A 798 0.56 4.77 -19.22
C LEU A 798 1.35 5.77 -20.07
N TYR A 799 1.60 6.95 -19.52
CA TYR A 799 2.69 7.82 -19.98
C TYR A 799 4.04 7.09 -19.90
N ASP A 800 5.01 7.53 -20.69
CA ASP A 800 6.32 6.90 -20.79
C ASP A 800 7.30 7.44 -19.74
N SER A 801 7.13 8.70 -19.34
CA SER A 801 7.86 9.35 -18.26
C SER A 801 7.04 10.46 -17.62
N VAL A 802 7.54 11.06 -16.54
CA VAL A 802 6.94 12.24 -15.93
C VAL A 802 7.95 13.36 -15.80
N VAL A 803 7.47 14.60 -15.71
CA VAL A 803 8.29 15.81 -15.72
C VAL A 803 7.89 16.79 -14.63
N ASP A 804 8.77 17.75 -14.34
CA ASP A 804 8.49 18.88 -13.47
C ASP A 804 7.47 19.86 -14.06
N ASN A 805 7.56 20.11 -15.37
CA ASN A 805 6.69 21.02 -16.10
C ASN A 805 6.38 20.47 -17.49
N GLN A 806 5.09 20.30 -17.81
CA GLN A 806 4.68 19.69 -19.09
C GLN A 806 4.99 20.55 -20.32
N SER A 807 4.94 21.88 -20.18
CA SER A 807 5.17 22.81 -21.29
C SER A 807 6.65 23.07 -21.56
N ASN A 808 7.48 23.07 -20.52
CA ASN A 808 8.92 23.30 -20.62
C ASN A 808 9.67 22.45 -19.59
N PRO A 809 9.79 21.13 -19.82
CA PRO A 809 10.37 20.22 -18.85
C PRO A 809 11.86 20.48 -18.67
N SER A 810 12.27 20.66 -17.42
CA SER A 810 13.68 20.76 -17.03
C SER A 810 14.17 19.48 -16.34
N ILE A 811 13.25 18.70 -15.76
CA ILE A 811 13.51 17.42 -15.11
C ILE A 811 12.62 16.34 -15.74
N PHE A 812 13.22 15.19 -16.01
CA PHE A 812 12.54 13.99 -16.49
C PHE A 812 12.78 12.86 -15.50
N VAL A 813 11.71 12.12 -15.19
CA VAL A 813 11.76 10.95 -14.32
C VAL A 813 11.26 9.74 -15.10
N VAL A 814 12.13 8.75 -15.25
CA VAL A 814 11.82 7.47 -15.91
C VAL A 814 11.67 6.37 -14.87
N PHE A 815 10.80 5.40 -15.16
CA PHE A 815 10.41 4.37 -14.20
C PHE A 815 10.85 2.96 -14.61
N PHE A 816 11.46 2.79 -15.78
CA PHE A 816 12.02 1.51 -16.22
C PHE A 816 13.52 1.66 -16.51
N ASP A 817 14.30 0.73 -15.95
CA ASP A 817 15.77 0.81 -15.94
C ASP A 817 16.37 0.73 -17.37
N ASN A 818 15.66 0.09 -18.30
CA ASN A 818 16.02 0.02 -19.73
C ASN A 818 15.60 1.24 -20.57
N GLN A 819 15.09 2.32 -19.95
CA GLN A 819 14.84 3.60 -20.64
C GLN A 819 16.09 4.46 -20.76
N CYS A 820 17.19 4.12 -20.10
CA CYS A 820 18.36 4.98 -20.02
C CYS A 820 19.66 4.24 -20.33
N TYR A 821 20.58 4.94 -20.99
CA TYR A 821 21.92 4.46 -21.30
C TYR A 821 22.98 5.49 -20.89
N PRO A 822 23.94 5.13 -20.02
CA PRO A 822 24.93 6.06 -19.46
C PRO A 822 26.06 6.36 -20.48
N GLU A 823 25.75 7.05 -21.58
CA GLU A 823 26.64 7.17 -22.75
C GLU A 823 28.00 7.81 -22.46
N TYR A 824 28.02 8.93 -21.73
CA TYR A 824 29.26 9.66 -21.41
C TYR A 824 29.36 9.94 -19.91
N LEU A 825 30.55 9.76 -19.36
CA LEU A 825 30.93 10.17 -18.01
C LEU A 825 31.83 11.40 -18.08
N ILE A 826 31.38 12.51 -17.49
CA ILE A 826 32.09 13.79 -17.47
C ILE A 826 32.67 13.99 -16.07
N THR A 827 33.98 14.24 -15.99
CA THR A 827 34.64 14.69 -14.76
C THR A 827 35.01 16.16 -14.90
N PHE A 828 34.59 17.00 -13.95
CA PHE A 828 34.74 18.46 -13.97
C PHE A 828 35.03 19.06 -12.58
#